data_AF-A0A9Q1RCJ8-F1
#
_entry.id   AF-A0A9Q1RCJ8-F1
#
_cell.length_a   1.000
_cell.length_b   1.000
_cell.length_c   1.000
_cell.angle_alpha   90.00
_cell.angle_beta   90.00
_cell.angle_gamma   90.00
#
_symmetry.space_group_name_H-M   'P 1'
#
loop_
_entity.id
_entity.type
_entity.pdbx_description
1 polymer ?
#
loop_
_entity_poly.entity_id
_entity_poly.type
_entity_poly.pdbx_seq_one_letter_code
_entity_poly.pdbx_strand_id
1 'polypeptide(L)'
;MIKERSLCRKYYYGASSVPLLYDSDKPVIPIRKSHSCKGRKLYSVVVRVCKSLNWEVAKEITFNRSLKKYGSSHSINAYSMMIHTFALAGMDMELYTLLKQMIFDLLKAGVDLLKLTYLNNTTGSTLVADVLIKVFAANKLLDHSIVVVNQVKKMGLEPRQQKVDIKEAYKILKEMWEKHISPSAATYSVWVHGLCSVGCPDVSLKFIRKLRRSDFTHELLEEMINNHLAPDASIYERLIRASCHVGSADTSTKYWNMMLQEGYLPDTITCNFIVKQYCTDGRVIEVLHLIDKMVDQGIVPNLYTYNVVINQLCKDENTEEKERRVLEALHLIDEMLDQGVVPDLYTYNLVIHQLCKDISAKGMLKLEITPNITTYTILIGMLCDRRNVKIANRLSKVKKAYKLFRKMIREGMNPDSICYTSMIIGLCGIEDVNKACALFREMQKGKLLPTVVTYTSIIDTFSKLDQMDDSRKLLKMMLHSVAVKLGFSSELFTGSALVNMYFKTGLSSNAKKMFDEMSVRDEVCFSSVIVGFGQNSKPIDALSCFVEMRRSESSQRENVVILFEAMKNFGPSPNIDHIFLSRVCSELPVDSQVNKWGPSDLKYLVNAMKSFIPNAAMVHAWSFADDLFVPIDDEVVKISDVLLRPPNSKFNKHIRKREEMGSFGMLARRAVLTETPVMVQIQELVRGVKDCISLAQGVVYWQPPKQALEKVKEIIWEPSVSRYGADEGLPELREALIKKLGRENNLHKSSVMVTAGANQAFVNVVLTLCDAGDSVVMFAPYYFNAYMSFQMTGVANILVGPGDAKALHPDADWLESTLKNTVPTPKLVTVVNPGNPSGTYIPESLLKRISDICKEAGCWLVIDNTYEYFMYDDRKHVCIEADHIVNIFSFSKAYGMMGWRVGYIAYPSGVDGLAAQLLKVQDNIPICASIISQRLALYSMEMGPEWVTDQVKDLVKNRELLLEALSPLGEGAVKGGEGAIYLWAKLPDKYMDDFEVVHWLAKRHKIVLIPGSSSGCPGHVRISFGGLIEKDCRVAAERLRKGLEELVNSGMVSSE
;
A
#
# COMPACT_ATOMS: atom_id res chain seq x y z
N MET A 1 20.39 25.47 -7.27
CA MET A 1 21.28 26.51 -6.69
C MET A 1 20.77 27.25 -5.44
N ILE A 2 19.50 27.67 -5.28
CA ILE A 2 19.07 28.35 -4.02
C ILE A 2 18.64 27.34 -2.93
N LYS A 3 17.89 26.28 -3.26
CA LYS A 3 17.42 25.26 -2.30
C LYS A 3 18.60 24.50 -1.62
N GLU A 4 19.76 24.32 -2.26
CA GLU A 4 20.93 23.62 -1.65
C GLU A 4 21.66 24.40 -0.54
N ARG A 5 21.48 25.72 -0.40
CA ARG A 5 22.16 26.49 0.67
C ARG A 5 21.73 26.09 2.10
N SER A 6 20.69 25.28 2.23
CA SER A 6 20.18 24.73 3.49
C SER A 6 21.05 23.60 4.07
N LEU A 7 21.54 22.66 3.24
CA LEU A 7 22.34 21.51 3.71
C LEU A 7 23.64 21.96 4.38
N CYS A 8 24.36 22.91 3.77
CA CYS A 8 25.60 23.45 4.32
C CYS A 8 25.40 24.20 5.66
N ARG A 9 24.19 24.66 5.99
CA ARG A 9 23.88 25.23 7.32
C ARG A 9 23.72 24.15 8.39
N LYS A 10 23.14 22.98 8.06
CA LYS A 10 23.02 21.85 9.00
C LYS A 10 24.41 21.38 9.50
N TYR A 11 25.38 21.26 8.61
CA TYR A 11 26.75 20.86 8.97
C TYR A 11 27.50 21.83 9.90
N TYR A 12 27.11 23.12 9.94
CA TYR A 12 27.80 24.12 10.77
C TYR A 12 27.23 24.27 12.19
N TYR A 13 26.08 23.65 12.49
CA TYR A 13 25.38 23.76 13.78
C TYR A 13 24.95 22.39 14.39
N GLY A 14 25.13 21.28 13.67
CA GLY A 14 24.73 19.94 14.12
C GLY A 14 25.70 19.20 15.04
N ALA A 15 26.83 19.80 15.43
CA ALA A 15 27.90 19.15 16.18
C ALA A 15 27.64 19.02 17.70
N SER A 16 26.40 18.70 18.08
CA SER A 16 25.89 18.75 19.47
C SER A 16 25.11 17.50 19.90
N SER A 17 25.12 16.42 19.11
CA SER A 17 24.48 15.14 19.49
C SER A 17 25.03 13.96 18.67
N VAL A 18 26.02 13.25 19.24
CA VAL A 18 26.32 11.85 18.92
C VAL A 18 26.58 11.16 20.27
N PRO A 19 25.98 10.00 20.58
CA PRO A 19 26.15 9.37 21.89
C PRO A 19 27.61 8.95 22.14
N LEU A 20 28.12 9.32 23.32
CA LEU A 20 29.31 8.68 23.88
C LEU A 20 28.88 7.35 24.49
N LEU A 21 29.34 6.24 23.89
CA LEU A 21 29.35 4.97 24.60
C LEU A 21 30.42 5.05 25.70
N TYR A 22 30.03 4.70 26.92
CA TYR A 22 30.93 4.64 28.07
C TYR A 22 31.91 3.47 27.92
N ASP A 23 33.14 3.71 28.36
CA ASP A 23 33.97 2.69 29.01
C ASP A 23 34.55 3.32 30.28
N SER A 24 34.81 2.52 31.31
CA SER A 24 34.86 2.98 32.70
C SER A 24 36.21 2.75 33.38
N ASP A 25 37.01 3.81 33.56
CA ASP A 25 37.61 4.11 34.87
C ASP A 25 38.28 5.49 35.00
N LYS A 26 38.24 6.05 36.22
CA LYS A 26 39.16 7.08 36.79
C LYS A 26 39.12 8.53 36.21
N PRO A 27 39.65 9.54 36.96
CA PRO A 27 38.88 10.77 37.20
C PRO A 27 39.29 12.05 36.45
N VAL A 28 38.41 13.05 36.58
CA VAL A 28 38.45 14.42 36.05
C VAL A 28 39.77 15.17 36.26
N ILE A 29 40.27 15.81 35.19
CA ILE A 29 41.25 16.91 35.25
C ILE A 29 40.68 18.12 34.47
N PRO A 30 40.85 19.39 34.93
CA PRO A 30 40.01 20.50 34.44
C PRO A 30 40.34 21.03 33.03
N ILE A 31 39.31 21.52 32.33
CA ILE A 31 39.43 22.16 31.02
C ILE A 31 40.16 23.52 31.14
N ARG A 32 41.47 23.54 30.83
CA ARG A 32 42.20 24.80 30.59
C ARG A 32 41.88 25.34 29.19
N LYS A 33 41.25 26.52 29.13
CA LYS A 33 41.09 27.29 27.89
C LYS A 33 42.47 27.68 27.34
N SER A 34 42.80 27.26 26.11
CA SER A 34 43.93 27.78 25.34
C SER A 34 43.57 27.94 23.86
N HIS A 35 44.23 28.86 23.15
CA HIS A 35 43.84 29.27 21.79
C HIS A 35 44.50 28.43 20.69
N SER A 36 43.78 28.23 19.57
CA SER A 36 44.38 27.75 18.31
C SER A 36 43.63 28.25 17.07
N CYS A 37 43.90 29.47 16.62
CA CYS A 37 43.32 30.05 15.40
C CYS A 37 43.87 29.44 14.08
N LYS A 38 44.35 28.19 14.10
CA LYS A 38 45.11 27.60 12.97
C LYS A 38 44.25 27.25 11.75
N GLY A 39 42.99 26.83 11.93
CA GLY A 39 42.20 26.21 10.85
C GLY A 39 41.64 27.14 9.75
N ARG A 40 41.46 28.45 10.01
CA ARG A 40 40.62 29.34 9.14
C ARG A 40 41.02 29.37 7.66
N LYS A 41 42.32 29.32 7.34
CA LYS A 41 42.79 29.40 5.94
C LYS A 41 42.54 28.10 5.14
N LEU A 42 42.45 26.94 5.80
CA LEU A 42 42.15 25.67 5.14
C LEU A 42 40.67 25.58 4.74
N TYR A 43 39.76 25.84 5.69
CA TYR A 43 38.32 25.83 5.42
C TYR A 43 37.88 26.93 4.44
N SER A 44 38.65 28.02 4.29
CA SER A 44 38.47 29.00 3.21
C SER A 44 38.71 28.43 1.80
N VAL A 45 39.62 27.45 1.65
CA VAL A 45 39.78 26.70 0.40
C VAL A 45 38.58 25.79 0.18
N VAL A 46 38.18 25.00 1.19
CA VAL A 46 37.01 24.10 1.14
C VAL A 46 35.76 24.86 0.70
N VAL A 47 35.45 26.00 1.33
CA VAL A 47 34.28 26.83 0.98
C VAL A 47 34.34 27.42 -0.43
N ARG A 48 35.53 27.61 -1.01
CA ARG A 48 35.66 28.01 -2.42
C ARG A 48 35.47 26.81 -3.37
N VAL A 49 36.05 25.65 -3.06
CA VAL A 49 35.82 24.40 -3.82
C VAL A 49 34.33 24.02 -3.83
N CYS A 50 33.64 24.06 -2.70
CA CYS A 50 32.18 23.83 -2.61
C CYS A 50 31.32 24.88 -3.34
N LYS A 51 31.90 25.97 -3.85
CA LYS A 51 31.20 27.01 -4.64
C LYS A 51 31.59 27.02 -6.12
N SER A 52 32.79 26.56 -6.48
CA SER A 52 33.32 26.61 -7.84
C SER A 52 33.41 25.25 -8.52
N LEU A 53 33.39 24.14 -7.75
CA LEU A 53 33.71 22.78 -8.20
C LEU A 53 35.05 22.69 -8.97
N ASN A 54 35.96 23.63 -8.74
CA ASN A 54 37.17 23.78 -9.54
C ASN A 54 38.36 23.01 -8.92
N TRP A 55 38.94 22.10 -9.70
CA TRP A 55 40.07 21.25 -9.31
C TRP A 55 41.36 22.02 -8.98
N GLU A 56 41.66 23.13 -9.67
CA GLU A 56 42.86 23.92 -9.39
C GLU A 56 42.75 24.65 -8.04
N VAL A 57 41.53 25.09 -7.67
CA VAL A 57 41.27 25.67 -6.33
C VAL A 57 41.47 24.60 -5.24
N ALA A 58 41.16 23.33 -5.52
CA ALA A 58 41.40 22.21 -4.60
C ALA A 58 42.91 21.89 -4.42
N LYS A 59 43.79 22.29 -5.34
CA LYS A 59 45.25 22.10 -5.25
C LYS A 59 46.00 23.20 -4.51
N GLU A 60 45.39 24.38 -4.27
CA GLU A 60 46.06 25.53 -3.62
C GLU A 60 46.79 25.16 -2.31
N ILE A 61 46.23 24.20 -1.57
CA ILE A 61 46.88 23.51 -0.47
C ILE A 61 46.89 22.02 -0.84
N THR A 62 48.05 21.37 -0.76
CA THR A 62 48.17 19.91 -0.93
C THR A 62 48.01 19.20 0.42
N PHE A 63 47.56 17.95 0.42
CA PHE A 63 47.26 17.23 1.66
C PHE A 63 48.49 17.16 2.60
N ASN A 64 49.68 16.80 2.08
CA ASN A 64 50.96 16.88 2.81
C ASN A 64 51.22 18.23 3.51
N ARG A 65 50.97 19.35 2.81
CA ARG A 65 51.13 20.71 3.35
C ARG A 65 50.07 21.02 4.40
N SER A 66 48.86 20.48 4.26
CA SER A 66 47.80 20.62 5.27
C SER A 66 48.12 19.85 6.55
N LEU A 67 48.54 18.58 6.45
CA LEU A 67 48.95 17.74 7.58
C LEU A 67 50.00 18.44 8.45
N LYS A 68 51.10 18.88 7.82
CA LYS A 68 52.24 19.52 8.49
C LYS A 68 51.91 20.86 9.14
N LYS A 69 50.82 21.52 8.74
CA LYS A 69 50.48 22.90 9.18
C LYS A 69 49.25 22.97 10.10
N TYR A 70 48.33 22.02 9.98
CA TYR A 70 47.02 22.03 10.65
C TYR A 70 46.73 20.74 11.46
N GLY A 71 47.54 19.69 11.29
CA GLY A 71 47.37 18.40 11.97
C GLY A 71 46.40 17.47 11.24
N SER A 72 46.51 16.17 11.54
CA SER A 72 45.79 15.09 10.86
C SER A 72 44.27 15.27 10.91
N SER A 73 43.67 15.44 12.10
CA SER A 73 42.21 15.55 12.24
C SER A 73 41.60 16.74 11.48
N HIS A 74 42.25 17.91 11.49
CA HIS A 74 41.76 19.07 10.73
C HIS A 74 41.89 18.89 9.23
N SER A 75 42.95 18.18 8.78
CA SER A 75 43.19 17.90 7.36
C SER A 75 42.21 16.86 6.83
N ILE A 76 42.04 15.73 7.53
CA ILE A 76 41.12 14.66 7.15
C ILE A 76 39.68 15.21 7.04
N ASN A 77 39.22 16.00 8.02
CA ASN A 77 37.88 16.59 7.98
C ASN A 77 37.71 17.60 6.83
N ALA A 78 38.71 18.46 6.56
CA ALA A 78 38.63 19.43 5.47
C ALA A 78 38.59 18.75 4.09
N TYR A 79 39.39 17.71 3.87
CA TYR A 79 39.41 16.97 2.60
C TYR A 79 38.24 15.99 2.47
N SER A 80 37.69 15.45 3.57
CA SER A 80 36.41 14.72 3.58
C SER A 80 35.29 15.53 2.93
N MET A 81 35.16 16.81 3.30
CA MET A 81 34.15 17.71 2.71
C MET A 81 34.36 17.90 1.19
N MET A 82 35.61 17.98 0.74
CA MET A 82 35.96 18.09 -0.69
C MET A 82 35.67 16.78 -1.45
N ILE A 83 36.00 15.63 -0.86
CA ILE A 83 35.73 14.28 -1.37
C ILE A 83 34.22 14.09 -1.58
N HIS A 84 33.40 14.40 -0.57
CA HIS A 84 31.94 14.35 -0.70
C HIS A 84 31.38 15.35 -1.72
N THR A 85 31.95 16.55 -1.81
CA THR A 85 31.56 17.56 -2.81
C THR A 85 31.80 17.05 -4.23
N PHE A 86 32.97 16.48 -4.52
CA PHE A 86 33.29 15.92 -5.83
C PHE A 86 32.50 14.65 -6.15
N ALA A 87 32.24 13.77 -5.17
CA ALA A 87 31.38 12.60 -5.36
C ALA A 87 29.92 12.98 -5.68
N LEU A 88 29.36 13.99 -5.02
CA LEU A 88 28.02 14.52 -5.34
C LEU A 88 27.95 15.26 -6.68
N ALA A 89 29.08 15.72 -7.20
CA ALA A 89 29.19 16.38 -8.50
C ALA A 89 29.56 15.42 -9.66
N GLY A 90 29.78 14.13 -9.40
CA GLY A 90 30.20 13.15 -10.42
C GLY A 90 31.64 13.33 -10.94
N MET A 91 32.51 13.94 -10.14
CA MET A 91 33.90 14.27 -10.53
C MET A 91 34.86 13.12 -10.16
N ASP A 92 34.67 11.97 -10.82
CA ASP A 92 35.32 10.69 -10.50
C ASP A 92 36.86 10.72 -10.56
N MET A 93 37.44 11.47 -11.51
CA MET A 93 38.89 11.52 -11.73
C MET A 93 39.60 12.38 -10.68
N GLU A 94 39.02 13.50 -10.31
CA GLU A 94 39.44 14.37 -9.22
C GLU A 94 39.30 13.65 -7.87
N LEU A 95 38.17 12.97 -7.66
CA LEU A 95 37.90 12.13 -6.50
C LEU A 95 38.97 11.02 -6.33
N TYR A 96 39.25 10.24 -7.38
CA TYR A 96 40.30 9.22 -7.38
C TYR A 96 41.69 9.81 -7.13
N THR A 97 42.03 10.92 -7.78
CA THR A 97 43.34 11.58 -7.62
C THR A 97 43.54 12.12 -6.21
N LEU A 98 42.51 12.75 -5.63
CA LEU A 98 42.55 13.30 -4.28
C LEU A 98 42.65 12.21 -3.21
N LEU A 99 41.88 11.12 -3.35
CA LEU A 99 41.95 9.96 -2.45
C LEU A 99 43.32 9.24 -2.55
N LYS A 100 43.86 9.06 -3.76
CA LYS A 100 45.20 8.50 -3.98
C LYS A 100 46.30 9.33 -3.33
N GLN A 101 46.26 10.66 -3.49
CA GLN A 101 47.23 11.55 -2.84
C GLN A 101 47.10 11.51 -1.31
N MET A 102 45.88 11.53 -0.79
CA MET A 102 45.64 11.51 0.66
C MET A 102 46.14 10.21 1.32
N ILE A 103 45.88 9.03 0.72
CA ILE A 103 46.36 7.75 1.26
C ILE A 103 47.89 7.67 1.23
N PHE A 104 48.54 8.12 0.14
CA PHE A 104 50.00 8.17 0.04
C PHE A 104 50.63 9.09 1.10
N ASP A 105 50.04 10.27 1.31
CA ASP A 105 50.52 11.24 2.31
C ASP A 105 50.28 10.76 3.76
N LEU A 106 49.21 10.02 4.04
CA LEU A 106 48.92 9.42 5.36
C LEU A 106 49.88 8.27 5.69
N LEU A 107 50.12 7.37 4.73
CA LEU A 107 51.12 6.30 4.84
C LEU A 107 52.51 6.88 5.17
N LYS A 108 52.94 7.89 4.41
CA LYS A 108 54.23 8.57 4.63
C LYS A 108 54.31 9.36 5.94
N ALA A 109 53.17 9.62 6.58
CA ALA A 109 53.08 10.27 7.90
C ALA A 109 52.88 9.28 9.07
N GLY A 110 52.81 7.96 8.81
CA GLY A 110 52.55 6.95 9.84
C GLY A 110 51.16 7.07 10.48
N VAL A 111 50.18 7.66 9.79
CA VAL A 111 48.84 7.90 10.33
C VAL A 111 47.92 6.72 9.99
N ASP A 112 47.32 6.15 11.03
CA ASP A 112 46.27 5.12 10.94
C ASP A 112 45.20 5.44 9.87
N LEU A 113 45.07 4.51 8.92
CA LEU A 113 44.17 4.59 7.76
C LEU A 113 42.73 4.16 8.08
N LEU A 114 42.45 3.48 9.20
CA LEU A 114 41.06 3.19 9.59
C LEU A 114 40.24 4.47 9.76
N LYS A 115 40.87 5.60 10.04
CA LYS A 115 40.21 6.93 10.11
C LYS A 115 39.56 7.36 8.80
N LEU A 116 39.90 6.75 7.66
CA LEU A 116 39.23 6.96 6.37
C LEU A 116 37.91 6.19 6.23
N THR A 117 37.64 5.16 7.04
CA THR A 117 36.39 4.38 6.98
C THR A 117 35.15 5.20 7.40
N TYR A 118 35.36 6.28 8.16
CA TYR A 118 34.32 7.23 8.55
C TYR A 118 33.79 8.08 7.38
N LEU A 119 34.47 8.08 6.22
CA LEU A 119 34.02 8.78 5.00
C LEU A 119 32.76 8.15 4.37
N ASN A 120 32.29 7.01 4.83
CA ASN A 120 31.19 6.26 4.20
C ASN A 120 29.80 6.50 4.82
N ASN A 121 29.67 7.36 5.84
CA ASN A 121 28.45 7.46 6.66
C ASN A 121 27.33 8.39 6.11
N THR A 122 27.39 8.86 4.86
CA THR A 122 26.32 9.67 4.24
C THR A 122 26.08 9.33 2.77
N THR A 123 24.99 9.86 2.18
CA THR A 123 24.33 9.44 0.92
C THR A 123 25.12 9.55 -0.39
N GLY A 124 26.45 9.74 -0.35
CA GLY A 124 27.37 9.60 -1.50
C GLY A 124 28.31 8.41 -1.39
N SER A 125 28.03 7.45 -0.49
CA SER A 125 28.99 6.45 0.01
C SER A 125 29.45 5.40 -1.01
N THR A 126 28.60 4.95 -1.94
CA THR A 126 28.94 3.85 -2.87
C THR A 126 30.10 4.20 -3.79
N LEU A 127 30.08 5.38 -4.41
CA LEU A 127 31.14 5.86 -5.30
C LEU A 127 32.46 6.07 -4.55
N VAL A 128 32.39 6.66 -3.34
CA VAL A 128 33.58 6.87 -2.49
C VAL A 128 34.18 5.52 -2.06
N ALA A 129 33.36 4.52 -1.73
CA ALA A 129 33.82 3.18 -1.39
C ALA A 129 34.45 2.44 -2.59
N ASP A 130 33.81 2.45 -3.76
CA ASP A 130 34.36 1.86 -5.00
C ASP A 130 35.72 2.46 -5.36
N VAL A 131 35.90 3.78 -5.16
CA VAL A 131 37.17 4.48 -5.40
C VAL A 131 38.20 4.15 -4.31
N LEU A 132 37.81 4.10 -3.03
CA LEU A 132 38.70 3.68 -1.93
C LEU A 132 39.23 2.26 -2.13
N ILE A 133 38.38 1.30 -2.51
CA ILE A 133 38.77 -0.10 -2.77
C ILE A 133 39.82 -0.16 -3.90
N LYS A 134 39.62 0.58 -5.00
CA LYS A 134 40.58 0.68 -6.11
C LYS A 134 41.92 1.27 -5.65
N VAL A 135 41.90 2.33 -4.84
CA VAL A 135 43.12 2.99 -4.36
C VAL A 135 43.87 2.13 -3.34
N PHE A 136 43.19 1.48 -2.39
CA PHE A 136 43.85 0.57 -1.45
C PHE A 136 44.46 -0.65 -2.16
N ALA A 137 43.74 -1.26 -3.11
CA ALA A 137 44.28 -2.35 -3.94
C ALA A 137 45.51 -1.90 -4.74
N ALA A 138 45.47 -0.73 -5.38
CA ALA A 138 46.59 -0.15 -6.12
C ALA A 138 47.83 0.20 -5.26
N ASN A 139 47.67 0.26 -3.93
CA ASN A 139 48.77 0.47 -2.96
C ASN A 139 49.10 -0.80 -2.14
N LYS A 140 48.62 -1.98 -2.56
CA LYS A 140 48.81 -3.29 -1.89
C LYS A 140 48.20 -3.42 -0.48
N LEU A 141 47.24 -2.57 -0.10
CA LEU A 141 46.61 -2.55 1.23
C LEU A 141 45.32 -3.39 1.28
N LEU A 142 45.45 -4.70 1.05
CA LEU A 142 44.32 -5.61 0.88
C LEU A 142 43.36 -5.67 2.08
N ASP A 143 43.88 -5.66 3.31
CA ASP A 143 43.06 -5.74 4.53
C ASP A 143 42.12 -4.53 4.68
N HIS A 144 42.60 -3.36 4.25
CA HIS A 144 41.83 -2.12 4.28
C HIS A 144 40.71 -2.13 3.22
N SER A 145 40.96 -2.72 2.05
CA SER A 145 39.89 -3.00 1.06
C SER A 145 38.83 -3.95 1.62
N ILE A 146 39.23 -5.00 2.36
CA ILE A 146 38.30 -5.98 2.96
C ILE A 146 37.42 -5.29 4.02
N VAL A 147 37.99 -4.43 4.87
CA VAL A 147 37.21 -3.63 5.85
C VAL A 147 36.16 -2.75 5.16
N VAL A 148 36.52 -2.04 4.08
CA VAL A 148 35.58 -1.22 3.32
C VAL A 148 34.47 -2.06 2.68
N VAL A 149 34.80 -3.19 2.04
CA VAL A 149 33.80 -4.11 1.45
C VAL A 149 32.84 -4.66 2.51
N ASN A 150 33.33 -5.04 3.68
CA ASN A 150 32.49 -5.54 4.78
C ASN A 150 31.59 -4.44 5.37
N GLN A 151 32.05 -3.19 5.43
CA GLN A 151 31.25 -2.05 5.85
C GLN A 151 30.14 -1.72 4.83
N VAL A 152 30.45 -1.74 3.53
CA VAL A 152 29.48 -1.56 2.42
C VAL A 152 28.40 -2.64 2.46
N LYS A 153 28.77 -3.92 2.67
CA LYS A 153 27.81 -5.02 2.84
C LYS A 153 26.91 -4.86 4.06
N LYS A 154 27.46 -4.40 5.20
CA LYS A 154 26.66 -4.07 6.41
C LYS A 154 25.65 -2.93 6.19
N MET A 155 25.83 -2.13 5.13
CA MET A 155 24.90 -1.05 4.75
C MET A 155 23.89 -1.47 3.66
N GLY A 156 23.89 -2.73 3.21
CA GLY A 156 22.94 -3.24 2.21
C GLY A 156 23.19 -2.72 0.78
N LEU A 157 24.45 -2.38 0.45
CA LEU A 157 24.83 -1.77 -0.83
C LEU A 157 25.65 -2.76 -1.68
N GLU A 158 25.25 -2.96 -2.94
CA GLU A 158 25.95 -3.84 -3.90
C GLU A 158 27.10 -3.09 -4.63
N PRO A 159 28.35 -3.59 -4.58
CA PRO A 159 29.47 -3.02 -5.35
C PRO A 159 29.34 -3.27 -6.85
N ARG A 160 29.84 -2.35 -7.69
CA ARG A 160 29.79 -2.51 -9.15
C ARG A 160 30.81 -3.54 -9.64
N GLN A 161 30.39 -4.42 -10.56
CA GLN A 161 31.22 -5.49 -11.14
C GLN A 161 32.54 -4.96 -11.74
N GLN A 162 33.64 -5.66 -11.48
CA GLN A 162 34.98 -5.35 -12.02
C GLN A 162 35.63 -6.60 -12.63
N LYS A 163 36.45 -6.40 -13.67
CA LYS A 163 37.26 -7.47 -14.28
C LYS A 163 38.37 -7.90 -13.33
N VAL A 164 38.56 -9.22 -13.18
CA VAL A 164 39.61 -9.84 -12.36
C VAL A 164 40.77 -10.29 -13.26
N ASP A 165 42.01 -10.01 -12.87
CA ASP A 165 43.21 -10.55 -13.54
C ASP A 165 43.74 -11.78 -12.80
N ILE A 166 43.72 -12.93 -13.48
CA ILE A 166 44.19 -14.22 -12.93
C ILE A 166 45.70 -14.22 -12.69
N LYS A 167 46.49 -13.54 -13.52
CA LYS A 167 47.97 -13.67 -13.53
C LYS A 167 48.58 -13.07 -12.26
N GLU A 168 48.16 -11.87 -11.89
CA GLU A 168 48.66 -11.23 -10.67
C GLU A 168 48.09 -11.93 -9.41
N ALA A 169 46.87 -12.46 -9.46
CA ALA A 169 46.29 -13.24 -8.36
C ALA A 169 47.08 -14.56 -8.09
N TYR A 170 47.51 -15.27 -9.13
CA TYR A 170 48.38 -16.44 -8.99
C TYR A 170 49.77 -16.08 -8.44
N LYS A 171 50.33 -14.96 -8.90
CA LYS A 171 51.62 -14.44 -8.42
C LYS A 171 51.57 -14.02 -6.94
N ILE A 172 50.49 -13.42 -6.47
CA ILE A 172 50.31 -13.09 -5.04
C ILE A 172 50.29 -14.37 -4.19
N LEU A 173 49.59 -15.42 -4.64
CA LEU A 173 49.54 -16.71 -3.93
C LEU A 173 50.93 -17.39 -3.90
N LYS A 174 51.71 -17.28 -4.98
CA LYS A 174 53.12 -17.70 -5.02
C LYS A 174 54.01 -16.88 -4.08
N GLU A 175 53.85 -15.56 -4.05
CA GLU A 175 54.57 -14.67 -3.12
C GLU A 175 54.19 -14.89 -1.64
N MET A 176 53.04 -15.50 -1.33
CA MET A 176 52.69 -15.91 0.04
C MET A 176 53.43 -17.20 0.45
N TRP A 177 53.48 -18.19 -0.44
CA TRP A 177 54.28 -19.41 -0.21
C TRP A 177 55.78 -19.11 -0.09
N GLU A 178 56.33 -18.25 -0.95
CA GLU A 178 57.73 -17.79 -0.90
C GLU A 178 58.08 -16.96 0.35
N LYS A 179 57.11 -16.66 1.22
CA LYS A 179 57.27 -15.92 2.48
C LYS A 179 56.73 -16.67 3.70
N HIS A 180 56.42 -17.96 3.56
CA HIS A 180 55.86 -18.81 4.62
C HIS A 180 54.56 -18.27 5.27
N ILE A 181 53.66 -17.67 4.46
CA ILE A 181 52.36 -17.17 4.92
C ILE A 181 51.27 -18.17 4.52
N SER A 182 50.86 -19.07 5.45
CA SER A 182 49.86 -20.11 5.20
C SER A 182 48.51 -19.52 4.73
N PRO A 183 48.00 -19.88 3.53
CA PRO A 183 46.72 -19.39 3.05
C PRO A 183 45.53 -19.99 3.82
N SER A 184 44.54 -19.17 4.15
CA SER A 184 43.34 -19.60 4.88
C SER A 184 42.27 -20.23 3.98
N ALA A 185 41.29 -20.92 4.57
CA ALA A 185 40.09 -21.36 3.85
C ALA A 185 39.35 -20.21 3.14
N ALA A 186 39.35 -18.99 3.73
CA ALA A 186 38.83 -17.81 3.07
C ALA A 186 39.68 -17.39 1.86
N THR A 187 41.01 -17.49 1.96
CA THR A 187 41.94 -17.23 0.85
C THR A 187 41.68 -18.18 -0.33
N TYR A 188 41.55 -19.48 -0.06
CA TYR A 188 41.20 -20.47 -1.10
C TYR A 188 39.78 -20.26 -1.67
N SER A 189 38.78 -19.96 -0.83
CA SER A 189 37.42 -19.68 -1.29
C SER A 189 37.33 -18.41 -2.16
N VAL A 190 38.14 -17.38 -1.88
CA VAL A 190 38.29 -16.19 -2.74
C VAL A 190 39.04 -16.52 -4.03
N TRP A 191 40.05 -17.40 -4.01
CA TRP A 191 40.78 -17.78 -5.21
C TRP A 191 39.92 -18.63 -6.17
N VAL A 192 39.17 -19.61 -5.64
CA VAL A 192 38.14 -20.36 -6.39
C VAL A 192 37.09 -19.41 -6.94
N HIS A 193 36.64 -18.41 -6.17
CA HIS A 193 35.73 -17.37 -6.67
C HIS A 193 36.28 -16.63 -7.89
N GLY A 194 37.55 -16.20 -7.85
CA GLY A 194 38.20 -15.48 -8.93
C GLY A 194 38.31 -16.30 -10.21
N LEU A 195 38.78 -17.56 -10.12
CA LEU A 195 38.87 -18.46 -11.26
C LEU A 195 37.50 -18.80 -11.87
N CYS A 196 36.49 -19.02 -11.02
CA CYS A 196 35.12 -19.23 -11.45
C CYS A 196 34.52 -17.98 -12.13
N SER A 197 34.75 -16.79 -11.59
CA SER A 197 34.24 -15.51 -12.11
C SER A 197 34.84 -15.09 -13.46
N VAL A 198 35.98 -15.67 -13.85
CA VAL A 198 36.65 -15.44 -15.14
C VAL A 198 36.46 -16.62 -16.11
N GLY A 199 35.61 -17.59 -15.76
CA GLY A 199 35.23 -18.69 -16.65
C GLY A 199 36.24 -19.83 -16.78
N CYS A 200 37.10 -20.04 -15.77
CA CYS A 200 38.14 -21.07 -15.77
C CYS A 200 37.92 -22.21 -14.74
N PRO A 201 36.72 -22.83 -14.64
CA PRO A 201 36.41 -23.82 -13.60
C PRO A 201 37.30 -25.07 -13.70
N ASP A 202 37.75 -25.48 -14.88
CA ASP A 202 38.69 -26.59 -15.06
C ASP A 202 40.05 -26.38 -14.39
N VAL A 203 40.47 -25.13 -14.18
CA VAL A 203 41.68 -24.80 -13.44
C VAL A 203 41.45 -25.00 -11.94
N SER A 204 40.32 -24.51 -11.41
CA SER A 204 39.86 -24.81 -10.04
C SER A 204 39.71 -26.32 -9.82
N LEU A 205 39.17 -27.05 -10.81
CA LEU A 205 39.01 -28.49 -10.75
C LEU A 205 40.34 -29.25 -10.83
N LYS A 206 41.30 -28.79 -11.62
CA LYS A 206 42.67 -29.37 -11.65
C LYS A 206 43.40 -29.12 -10.34
N PHE A 207 43.19 -27.98 -9.70
CA PHE A 207 43.69 -27.70 -8.35
C PHE A 207 43.05 -28.66 -7.32
N ILE A 208 41.73 -28.73 -7.25
CA ILE A 208 40.98 -29.62 -6.34
C ILE A 208 41.28 -31.12 -6.60
N ARG A 209 41.53 -31.52 -7.85
CA ARG A 209 41.93 -32.91 -8.18
C ARG A 209 43.40 -33.21 -7.92
N LYS A 210 44.30 -32.22 -7.99
CA LYS A 210 45.68 -32.39 -7.49
C LYS A 210 45.71 -32.57 -5.97
N LEU A 211 44.82 -31.89 -5.25
CA LEU A 211 44.63 -32.10 -3.80
C LEU A 211 44.02 -33.48 -3.44
N ARG A 212 43.55 -34.29 -4.42
CA ARG A 212 42.88 -35.58 -4.20
C ARG A 212 43.52 -36.76 -4.96
N ARG A 213 44.74 -36.62 -5.52
CA ARG A 213 45.50 -37.74 -6.09
C ARG A 213 46.94 -37.71 -5.60
N SER A 214 47.38 -38.81 -5.01
CA SER A 214 48.79 -39.10 -4.74
C SER A 214 49.56 -39.14 -6.06
N ASP A 215 50.43 -38.13 -6.28
CA ASP A 215 51.85 -38.30 -6.61
C ASP A 215 52.49 -36.90 -6.82
N PHE A 216 53.66 -36.65 -6.21
CA PHE A 216 54.45 -35.40 -6.28
C PHE A 216 53.67 -34.11 -5.90
N THR A 217 53.59 -33.68 -4.64
CA THR A 217 54.71 -33.27 -3.74
C THR A 217 54.24 -33.26 -2.28
N HIS A 218 55.05 -33.75 -1.33
CA HIS A 218 54.55 -34.20 -0.01
C HIS A 218 54.14 -33.11 1.00
N GLU A 219 54.87 -32.00 1.11
CA GLU A 219 54.69 -31.02 2.22
C GLU A 219 53.28 -30.42 2.29
N LEU A 220 52.69 -30.10 1.14
CA LEU A 220 51.35 -29.49 1.05
C LEU A 220 50.23 -30.44 1.52
N LEU A 221 50.45 -31.76 1.43
CA LEU A 221 49.44 -32.76 1.78
C LEU A 221 49.39 -32.99 3.30
N GLU A 222 50.55 -33.04 3.96
CA GLU A 222 50.63 -33.22 5.41
C GLU A 222 50.07 -32.01 6.16
N GLU A 223 50.42 -30.77 5.78
CA GLU A 223 49.89 -29.57 6.45
C GLU A 223 48.35 -29.47 6.31
N MET A 224 47.77 -29.85 5.16
CA MET A 224 46.31 -29.81 4.97
C MET A 224 45.56 -30.94 5.71
N ILE A 225 46.13 -32.15 5.79
CA ILE A 225 45.53 -33.26 6.56
C ILE A 225 45.60 -32.99 8.06
N ASN A 226 46.72 -32.47 8.55
CA ASN A 226 46.93 -32.10 9.96
C ASN A 226 46.02 -30.95 10.42
N ASN A 227 45.42 -30.18 9.51
CA ASN A 227 44.48 -29.10 9.81
C ASN A 227 42.99 -29.48 9.61
N HIS A 228 42.67 -30.74 9.27
CA HIS A 228 41.29 -31.28 9.18
C HIS A 228 40.31 -30.52 8.25
N LEU A 229 40.80 -29.84 7.21
CA LEU A 229 39.98 -29.01 6.32
C LEU A 229 39.26 -29.81 5.22
N ALA A 230 38.09 -30.37 5.55
CA ALA A 230 37.16 -30.94 4.58
C ALA A 230 36.48 -29.85 3.71
N PRO A 231 36.13 -30.11 2.43
CA PRO A 231 35.34 -29.18 1.61
C PRO A 231 33.91 -29.03 2.15
N ASP A 232 33.43 -27.78 2.23
CA ASP A 232 32.06 -27.46 2.65
C ASP A 232 31.06 -27.45 1.48
N ALA A 233 29.77 -27.39 1.80
CA ALA A 233 28.69 -27.26 0.81
C ALA A 233 28.84 -26.01 -0.07
N SER A 234 29.33 -24.91 0.51
CA SER A 234 29.56 -23.62 -0.18
C SER A 234 30.50 -23.78 -1.38
N ILE A 235 31.59 -24.55 -1.26
CA ILE A 235 32.48 -24.86 -2.38
C ILE A 235 31.75 -25.57 -3.52
N TYR A 236 30.88 -26.55 -3.22
CA TYR A 236 30.11 -27.26 -4.24
C TYR A 236 29.08 -26.36 -4.93
N GLU A 237 28.30 -25.56 -4.19
CA GLU A 237 27.38 -24.56 -4.77
C GLU A 237 28.11 -23.58 -5.70
N ARG A 238 29.29 -23.11 -5.29
CA ARG A 238 30.11 -22.15 -6.05
C ARG A 238 30.63 -22.79 -7.34
N LEU A 239 31.04 -24.06 -7.31
CA LEU A 239 31.43 -24.82 -8.50
C LEU A 239 30.25 -25.05 -9.44
N ILE A 240 29.07 -25.47 -8.93
CA ILE A 240 27.82 -25.63 -9.71
C ILE A 240 27.48 -24.32 -10.44
N ARG A 241 27.38 -23.23 -9.67
CA ARG A 241 27.05 -21.88 -10.17
C ARG A 241 28.06 -21.40 -11.22
N ALA A 242 29.34 -21.76 -11.08
CA ALA A 242 30.38 -21.46 -12.07
C ALA A 242 30.26 -22.30 -13.36
N SER A 243 30.01 -23.60 -13.28
CA SER A 243 29.78 -24.44 -14.48
C SER A 243 28.58 -23.99 -15.30
N CYS A 244 27.52 -23.46 -14.66
CA CYS A 244 26.42 -22.83 -15.37
C CYS A 244 26.84 -21.52 -16.05
N HIS A 245 27.69 -20.69 -15.44
CA HIS A 245 28.23 -19.49 -16.11
C HIS A 245 29.18 -19.80 -17.28
N VAL A 246 29.72 -21.02 -17.37
CA VAL A 246 30.59 -21.49 -18.45
C VAL A 246 29.84 -22.34 -19.49
N GLY A 247 28.55 -22.60 -19.29
CA GLY A 247 27.70 -23.24 -20.29
C GLY A 247 27.82 -24.76 -20.37
N SER A 248 28.02 -25.46 -19.24
CA SER A 248 28.10 -26.93 -19.21
C SER A 248 27.23 -27.54 -18.11
N ALA A 249 26.02 -27.98 -18.46
CA ALA A 249 25.12 -28.65 -17.52
C ALA A 249 25.64 -30.04 -17.07
N ASP A 250 26.39 -30.76 -17.90
CA ASP A 250 27.00 -32.05 -17.51
C ASP A 250 28.02 -31.87 -16.39
N THR A 251 28.74 -30.74 -16.41
CA THR A 251 29.72 -30.39 -15.38
C THR A 251 29.04 -29.96 -14.09
N SER A 252 27.93 -29.21 -14.16
CA SER A 252 27.16 -28.83 -12.96
C SER A 252 26.45 -30.02 -12.32
N THR A 253 25.84 -30.90 -13.11
CA THR A 253 25.24 -32.17 -12.64
C THR A 253 26.28 -33.14 -12.08
N LYS A 254 27.51 -33.11 -12.59
CA LYS A 254 28.63 -33.86 -11.99
C LYS A 254 28.98 -33.35 -10.60
N TYR A 255 29.02 -32.03 -10.37
CA TYR A 255 29.22 -31.47 -9.04
C TYR A 255 28.02 -31.73 -8.10
N TRP A 256 26.79 -31.63 -8.61
CA TRP A 256 25.56 -31.97 -7.87
C TRP A 256 25.60 -33.42 -7.33
N ASN A 257 25.92 -34.39 -8.18
CA ASN A 257 26.02 -35.78 -7.75
C ASN A 257 27.19 -36.01 -6.77
N MET A 258 28.30 -35.27 -6.88
CA MET A 258 29.38 -35.31 -5.88
C MET A 258 28.96 -34.69 -4.55
N MET A 259 28.23 -33.57 -4.56
CA MET A 259 27.70 -32.91 -3.35
C MET A 259 26.80 -33.85 -2.55
N LEU A 260 25.90 -34.58 -3.24
CA LEU A 260 25.06 -35.62 -2.65
C LEU A 260 25.84 -36.82 -2.12
N GLN A 261 26.87 -37.28 -2.85
CA GLN A 261 27.72 -38.42 -2.43
C GLN A 261 28.53 -38.13 -1.16
N GLU A 262 28.93 -36.89 -0.95
CA GLU A 262 29.66 -36.44 0.24
C GLU A 262 28.70 -35.98 1.37
N GLY A 263 27.39 -36.20 1.22
CA GLY A 263 26.37 -36.05 2.28
C GLY A 263 25.66 -34.69 2.37
N TYR A 264 25.86 -33.78 1.41
CA TYR A 264 25.27 -32.44 1.45
C TYR A 264 24.00 -32.31 0.60
N LEU A 265 22.92 -31.79 1.18
CA LEU A 265 21.68 -31.47 0.47
C LEU A 265 21.78 -30.10 -0.22
N PRO A 266 21.54 -30.00 -1.54
CA PRO A 266 21.53 -28.70 -2.24
C PRO A 266 20.27 -27.88 -1.96
N ASP A 267 20.35 -26.56 -2.17
CA ASP A 267 19.23 -25.63 -2.01
C ASP A 267 18.49 -25.35 -3.34
N THR A 268 17.23 -24.91 -3.27
CA THR A 268 16.40 -24.58 -4.44
C THR A 268 17.03 -23.52 -5.35
N ILE A 269 17.85 -22.60 -4.82
CA ILE A 269 18.56 -21.60 -5.63
C ILE A 269 19.62 -22.28 -6.50
N THR A 270 20.41 -23.19 -5.94
CA THR A 270 21.42 -23.98 -6.66
C THR A 270 20.77 -24.90 -7.70
N CYS A 271 19.62 -25.50 -7.40
CA CYS A 271 18.80 -26.23 -8.38
C CYS A 271 18.44 -25.36 -9.59
N ASN A 272 17.94 -24.14 -9.32
CA ASN A 272 17.48 -23.21 -10.35
C ASN A 272 18.63 -22.73 -11.27
N PHE A 273 19.88 -22.75 -10.82
CA PHE A 273 21.03 -22.53 -11.72
C PHE A 273 21.27 -23.70 -12.68
N ILE A 274 21.05 -24.96 -12.26
CA ILE A 274 21.21 -26.14 -13.11
C ILE A 274 20.04 -26.25 -14.11
N VAL A 275 18.80 -26.10 -13.64
CA VAL A 275 17.58 -26.06 -14.48
C VAL A 275 17.72 -25.00 -15.58
N LYS A 276 18.14 -23.78 -15.22
CA LYS A 276 18.39 -22.71 -16.20
C LYS A 276 19.48 -23.07 -17.21
N GLN A 277 20.49 -23.85 -16.83
CA GLN A 277 21.53 -24.24 -17.76
C GLN A 277 21.06 -25.33 -18.74
N TYR A 278 20.41 -26.40 -18.28
CA TYR A 278 19.84 -27.40 -19.19
C TYR A 278 18.81 -26.78 -20.15
N CYS A 279 17.98 -25.84 -19.68
CA CYS A 279 17.14 -25.03 -20.57
C CYS A 279 17.97 -24.28 -21.63
N THR A 280 19.06 -23.62 -21.24
CA THR A 280 19.95 -22.88 -22.16
C THR A 280 20.65 -23.81 -23.16
N ASP A 281 20.97 -25.03 -22.76
CA ASP A 281 21.52 -26.11 -23.61
C ASP A 281 20.45 -26.76 -24.52
N GLY A 282 19.17 -26.39 -24.40
CA GLY A 282 18.04 -26.97 -25.15
C GLY A 282 17.59 -28.36 -24.66
N ARG A 283 18.16 -28.84 -23.54
CA ARG A 283 18.02 -30.21 -23.03
C ARG A 283 16.88 -30.34 -22.02
N VAL A 284 15.65 -30.25 -22.53
CA VAL A 284 14.43 -30.16 -21.69
C VAL A 284 14.08 -31.49 -21.00
N ILE A 285 14.37 -32.65 -21.61
CA ILE A 285 14.08 -33.96 -21.01
C ILE A 285 14.88 -34.13 -19.71
N GLU A 286 16.15 -33.70 -19.71
CA GLU A 286 17.01 -33.69 -18.53
C GLU A 286 16.62 -32.64 -17.48
N VAL A 287 15.82 -31.62 -17.85
CA VAL A 287 15.20 -30.71 -16.87
C VAL A 287 14.06 -31.39 -16.13
N LEU A 288 13.19 -32.13 -16.84
CA LEU A 288 12.06 -32.83 -16.22
C LEU A 288 12.56 -33.86 -15.19
N HIS A 289 13.48 -34.74 -15.60
CA HIS A 289 14.13 -35.70 -14.68
C HIS A 289 14.88 -35.03 -13.51
N LEU A 290 15.29 -33.76 -13.64
CA LEU A 290 15.90 -33.00 -12.55
C LEU A 290 14.84 -32.43 -11.58
N ILE A 291 13.66 -32.04 -12.08
CA ILE A 291 12.51 -31.63 -11.26
C ILE A 291 11.98 -32.84 -10.48
N ASP A 292 11.79 -34.00 -11.14
CA ASP A 292 11.44 -35.26 -10.47
C ASP A 292 12.41 -35.56 -9.32
N LYS A 293 13.72 -35.49 -9.61
CA LYS A 293 14.78 -35.74 -8.63
C LYS A 293 14.84 -34.68 -7.51
N MET A 294 14.42 -33.45 -7.76
CA MET A 294 14.27 -32.44 -6.71
C MET A 294 13.13 -32.84 -5.75
N VAL A 295 11.99 -33.25 -6.28
CA VAL A 295 10.81 -33.70 -5.49
C VAL A 295 11.14 -34.96 -4.69
N ASP A 296 11.76 -35.97 -5.30
CA ASP A 296 12.24 -37.20 -4.62
C ASP A 296 13.22 -36.90 -3.46
N GLN A 297 13.98 -35.80 -3.56
CA GLN A 297 14.94 -35.37 -2.53
C GLN A 297 14.33 -34.36 -1.53
N GLY A 298 13.03 -34.09 -1.60
CA GLY A 298 12.31 -33.17 -0.71
C GLY A 298 12.60 -31.68 -0.99
N ILE A 299 13.23 -31.36 -2.11
CA ILE A 299 13.59 -29.99 -2.51
C ILE A 299 12.43 -29.40 -3.32
N VAL A 300 11.56 -28.65 -2.65
CA VAL A 300 10.35 -28.07 -3.25
C VAL A 300 10.70 -27.13 -4.44
N PRO A 301 10.25 -27.43 -5.68
CA PRO A 301 10.35 -26.52 -6.82
C PRO A 301 9.48 -25.27 -6.61
N ASN A 302 9.81 -24.15 -7.25
CA ASN A 302 9.05 -22.91 -7.06
C ASN A 302 8.63 -22.23 -8.38
N LEU A 303 7.87 -21.14 -8.27
CA LEU A 303 7.37 -20.36 -9.41
C LEU A 303 8.47 -19.95 -10.40
N TYR A 304 9.70 -19.72 -9.94
CA TYR A 304 10.83 -19.43 -10.83
C TYR A 304 11.32 -20.69 -11.57
N THR A 305 11.34 -21.85 -10.91
CA THR A 305 11.72 -23.14 -11.50
C THR A 305 10.86 -23.43 -12.73
N TYR A 306 9.53 -23.51 -12.56
CA TYR A 306 8.59 -23.78 -13.66
C TYR A 306 8.62 -22.69 -14.73
N ASN A 307 8.63 -21.41 -14.34
CA ASN A 307 8.68 -20.31 -15.31
C ASN A 307 9.95 -20.30 -16.18
N VAL A 308 11.08 -20.85 -15.71
CA VAL A 308 12.29 -21.00 -16.54
C VAL A 308 12.11 -22.08 -17.61
N VAL A 309 11.47 -23.21 -17.29
CA VAL A 309 11.22 -24.31 -18.25
C VAL A 309 10.18 -23.91 -19.28
N ILE A 310 9.04 -23.37 -18.83
CA ILE A 310 7.94 -22.89 -19.68
C ILE A 310 8.44 -21.81 -20.66
N ASN A 311 9.25 -20.86 -20.19
CA ASN A 311 9.87 -19.83 -21.03
C ASN A 311 10.77 -20.43 -22.13
N GLN A 312 11.49 -21.52 -21.84
CA GLN A 312 12.36 -22.16 -22.82
C GLN A 312 11.60 -23.01 -23.83
N LEU A 313 10.63 -23.82 -23.40
CA LEU A 313 9.71 -24.54 -24.29
C LEU A 313 8.98 -23.58 -25.25
N CYS A 314 8.64 -22.38 -24.77
CA CYS A 314 8.01 -21.33 -25.57
C CYS A 314 8.96 -20.45 -26.40
N LYS A 315 10.28 -20.72 -26.42
CA LYS A 315 11.27 -19.91 -27.15
C LYS A 315 11.75 -20.48 -28.48
N ASP A 316 11.73 -21.80 -28.66
CA ASP A 316 12.28 -22.42 -29.85
C ASP A 316 11.42 -22.08 -31.09
N GLU A 317 12.07 -21.92 -32.25
CA GLU A 317 11.42 -21.48 -33.50
C GLU A 317 11.19 -22.61 -34.50
N ASN A 318 11.69 -23.82 -34.21
CA ASN A 318 11.57 -24.98 -35.09
C ASN A 318 10.10 -25.45 -35.20
N THR A 319 9.59 -25.57 -36.43
CA THR A 319 8.14 -25.38 -36.66
C THR A 319 7.26 -26.60 -36.39
N GLU A 320 7.76 -27.82 -36.62
CA GLU A 320 6.97 -29.05 -36.45
C GLU A 320 6.88 -29.51 -34.99
N GLU A 321 7.94 -29.35 -34.19
CA GLU A 321 7.91 -29.67 -32.75
C GLU A 321 7.18 -28.61 -31.90
N LYS A 322 6.84 -27.46 -32.48
CA LYS A 322 6.25 -26.32 -31.77
C LYS A 322 4.91 -26.67 -31.10
N GLU A 323 4.08 -27.52 -31.72
CA GLU A 323 2.81 -27.95 -31.11
C GLU A 323 3.06 -28.91 -29.93
N ARG A 324 4.00 -29.85 -30.05
CA ARG A 324 4.42 -30.77 -28.98
C ARG A 324 4.96 -30.03 -27.76
N ARG A 325 5.88 -29.08 -27.96
CA ARG A 325 6.51 -28.33 -26.86
C ARG A 325 5.57 -27.35 -26.16
N VAL A 326 4.51 -26.89 -26.84
CA VAL A 326 3.43 -26.11 -26.19
C VAL A 326 2.50 -27.01 -25.38
N LEU A 327 2.25 -28.25 -25.81
CA LEU A 327 1.54 -29.25 -24.97
C LEU A 327 2.36 -29.59 -23.72
N GLU A 328 3.66 -29.79 -23.84
CA GLU A 328 4.57 -30.00 -22.70
C GLU A 328 4.60 -28.79 -21.73
N ALA A 329 4.59 -27.57 -22.27
CA ALA A 329 4.52 -26.35 -21.45
C ALA A 329 3.16 -26.13 -20.76
N LEU A 330 2.08 -26.75 -21.26
CA LEU A 330 0.77 -26.77 -20.61
C LEU A 330 0.70 -27.89 -19.56
N HIS A 331 1.24 -29.07 -19.85
CA HIS A 331 1.32 -30.16 -18.87
C HIS A 331 2.16 -29.78 -17.64
N LEU A 332 3.26 -29.03 -17.84
CA LEU A 332 4.04 -28.42 -16.75
C LEU A 332 3.25 -27.39 -15.92
N ILE A 333 2.18 -26.78 -16.45
CA ILE A 333 1.30 -25.88 -15.68
C ILE A 333 0.31 -26.69 -14.84
N ASP A 334 -0.16 -27.84 -15.34
CA ASP A 334 -0.99 -28.77 -14.59
C ASP A 334 -0.19 -29.45 -13.46
N GLU A 335 1.02 -29.96 -13.75
CA GLU A 335 1.96 -30.51 -12.75
C GLU A 335 2.31 -29.47 -11.67
N MET A 336 2.60 -28.23 -12.07
CA MET A 336 2.85 -27.12 -11.16
C MET A 336 1.66 -26.87 -10.20
N LEU A 337 0.43 -27.00 -10.68
CA LEU A 337 -0.79 -26.90 -9.86
C LEU A 337 -0.97 -28.10 -8.92
N ASP A 338 -0.68 -29.32 -9.36
CA ASP A 338 -0.73 -30.53 -8.54
C ASP A 338 0.32 -30.49 -7.41
N GLN A 339 1.51 -29.95 -7.68
CA GLN A 339 2.54 -29.65 -6.67
C GLN A 339 2.20 -28.41 -5.80
N GLY A 340 1.01 -27.82 -5.96
CA GLY A 340 0.50 -26.72 -5.13
C GLY A 340 1.09 -25.34 -5.41
N VAL A 341 1.91 -25.20 -6.46
CA VAL A 341 2.52 -23.92 -6.88
C VAL A 341 1.55 -23.21 -7.82
N VAL A 342 1.16 -21.97 -7.51
CA VAL A 342 0.13 -21.27 -8.29
C VAL A 342 0.76 -20.52 -9.49
N PRO A 343 0.36 -20.80 -10.75
CA PRO A 343 0.79 -20.05 -11.93
C PRO A 343 0.39 -18.58 -11.86
N ASP A 344 1.30 -17.68 -12.24
CA ASP A 344 1.09 -16.24 -12.18
C ASP A 344 0.82 -15.62 -13.56
N LEU A 345 0.59 -14.30 -13.60
CA LEU A 345 0.35 -13.60 -14.86
C LEU A 345 1.58 -13.68 -15.80
N TYR A 346 2.79 -13.83 -15.27
CA TYR A 346 3.98 -14.07 -16.09
C TYR A 346 3.99 -15.50 -16.67
N THR A 347 3.67 -16.54 -15.89
CA THR A 347 3.53 -17.93 -16.37
C THR A 347 2.64 -18.02 -17.61
N TYR A 348 1.42 -17.49 -17.53
CA TYR A 348 0.48 -17.54 -18.67
C TYR A 348 0.94 -16.67 -19.85
N ASN A 349 1.55 -15.50 -19.60
CA ASN A 349 2.05 -14.64 -20.67
C ASN A 349 3.17 -15.30 -21.50
N LEU A 350 4.00 -16.17 -20.92
CA LEU A 350 5.03 -16.91 -21.65
C LEU A 350 4.44 -17.81 -22.74
N VAL A 351 3.48 -18.66 -22.38
CA VAL A 351 2.79 -19.58 -23.32
C VAL A 351 2.00 -18.80 -24.36
N ILE A 352 1.27 -17.78 -23.92
CA ILE A 352 0.42 -16.96 -24.80
C ILE A 352 1.26 -16.16 -25.80
N HIS A 353 2.44 -15.67 -25.43
CA HIS A 353 3.36 -14.96 -26.34
C HIS A 353 3.77 -15.83 -27.55
N GLN A 354 4.08 -17.11 -27.32
CA GLN A 354 4.50 -18.04 -28.39
C GLN A 354 3.31 -18.53 -29.24
N LEU A 355 2.14 -18.77 -28.63
CA LEU A 355 0.89 -19.05 -29.35
C LEU A 355 0.53 -17.91 -30.33
N CYS A 356 0.68 -16.65 -29.89
CA CYS A 356 0.34 -15.47 -30.68
C CYS A 356 1.22 -15.24 -31.92
N LYS A 357 2.34 -15.95 -32.10
CA LYS A 357 3.23 -15.75 -33.25
C LYS A 357 2.60 -16.23 -34.58
N ASP A 358 1.80 -17.30 -34.58
CA ASP A 358 1.09 -17.75 -35.80
C ASP A 358 -0.14 -18.68 -35.60
N ILE A 359 -0.35 -19.27 -34.42
CA ILE A 359 -1.42 -20.28 -34.26
C ILE A 359 -2.78 -19.61 -34.09
N SER A 360 -3.64 -19.78 -35.10
CA SER A 360 -5.02 -19.29 -35.06
C SER A 360 -5.81 -19.90 -33.89
N ALA A 361 -6.86 -19.22 -33.42
CA ALA A 361 -7.78 -19.72 -32.38
C ALA A 361 -8.52 -21.04 -32.74
N LYS A 362 -8.24 -21.63 -33.92
CA LYS A 362 -8.63 -22.97 -34.32
C LYS A 362 -7.75 -24.06 -33.68
N GLY A 363 -6.51 -23.73 -33.29
CA GLY A 363 -5.55 -24.65 -32.65
C GLY A 363 -6.00 -25.11 -31.27
N MET A 364 -6.27 -24.19 -30.35
CA MET A 364 -6.83 -24.51 -29.02
C MET A 364 -8.13 -25.31 -29.09
N LEU A 365 -8.95 -25.12 -30.14
CA LEU A 365 -10.19 -25.88 -30.37
C LEU A 365 -9.97 -27.26 -31.02
N LYS A 366 -8.73 -27.61 -31.35
CA LYS A 366 -8.33 -28.91 -31.93
C LYS A 366 -7.51 -29.75 -30.92
N LEU A 367 -7.22 -29.20 -29.74
CA LEU A 367 -6.41 -29.81 -28.68
C LEU A 367 -7.26 -30.25 -27.46
N GLU A 368 -8.59 -30.20 -27.59
CA GLU A 368 -9.62 -30.63 -26.60
C GLU A 368 -9.58 -30.01 -25.18
N ILE A 369 -8.58 -29.19 -24.85
CA ILE A 369 -8.52 -28.42 -23.60
C ILE A 369 -9.70 -27.44 -23.51
N THR A 370 -10.58 -27.64 -22.52
CA THR A 370 -11.76 -26.80 -22.26
C THR A 370 -11.35 -25.41 -21.76
N PRO A 371 -11.55 -24.31 -22.53
CA PRO A 371 -11.10 -22.98 -22.13
C PRO A 371 -12.01 -22.41 -21.03
N ASN A 372 -11.41 -21.78 -20.02
CA ASN A 372 -12.16 -21.18 -18.90
C ASN A 372 -12.36 -19.66 -19.07
N ILE A 373 -13.03 -19.03 -18.09
CA ILE A 373 -13.36 -17.59 -18.10
C ILE A 373 -12.11 -16.72 -18.23
N THR A 374 -11.04 -17.06 -17.52
CA THR A 374 -9.75 -16.36 -17.55
C THR A 374 -9.11 -16.47 -18.94
N THR A 375 -9.11 -17.67 -19.53
CA THR A 375 -8.60 -17.92 -20.88
C THR A 375 -9.29 -17.03 -21.92
N TYR A 376 -10.62 -16.97 -21.91
CA TYR A 376 -11.39 -16.11 -22.82
C TYR A 376 -11.13 -14.62 -22.57
N THR A 377 -11.09 -14.20 -21.31
CA THR A 377 -10.89 -12.80 -20.92
C THR A 377 -9.54 -12.25 -21.41
N ILE A 378 -8.46 -13.02 -21.26
CA ILE A 378 -7.12 -12.62 -21.74
C ILE A 378 -7.09 -12.53 -23.27
N LEU A 379 -7.62 -13.53 -23.98
CA LEU A 379 -7.68 -13.52 -25.46
C LEU A 379 -8.48 -12.33 -26.01
N ILE A 380 -9.59 -11.97 -25.36
CA ILE A 380 -10.43 -10.81 -25.73
C ILE A 380 -9.71 -9.50 -25.40
N GLY A 381 -9.01 -9.43 -24.26
CA GLY A 381 -8.14 -8.30 -23.90
C GLY A 381 -7.07 -8.03 -24.96
N MET A 382 -6.30 -9.06 -25.35
CA MET A 382 -5.22 -8.93 -26.33
C MET A 382 -5.70 -8.57 -27.74
N LEU A 383 -6.85 -9.10 -28.18
CA LEU A 383 -7.43 -8.74 -29.48
C LEU A 383 -8.02 -7.32 -29.53
N CYS A 384 -8.23 -6.70 -28.36
CA CYS A 384 -8.77 -5.35 -28.21
C CYS A 384 -7.73 -4.29 -27.78
N ASP A 385 -6.50 -4.67 -27.41
CA ASP A 385 -5.44 -3.72 -27.07
C ASP A 385 -5.10 -2.82 -28.27
N ARG A 386 -5.07 -1.51 -28.02
CA ARG A 386 -4.83 -0.46 -29.01
C ARG A 386 -3.35 -0.35 -29.41
N ARG A 387 -2.43 -0.91 -28.63
CA ARG A 387 -0.96 -0.78 -28.80
C ARG A 387 -0.34 -1.80 -29.76
N ASN A 388 -0.93 -2.98 -29.89
CA ASN A 388 -0.32 -4.15 -30.56
C ASN A 388 -0.88 -4.43 -31.98
N VAL A 389 -1.42 -3.43 -32.68
CA VAL A 389 -2.13 -3.63 -33.96
C VAL A 389 -1.94 -2.47 -34.95
N LYS A 390 -1.39 -2.74 -36.14
CA LYS A 390 -1.46 -1.81 -37.29
C LYS A 390 -2.92 -1.54 -37.66
N ILE A 391 -3.28 -0.26 -37.85
CA ILE A 391 -4.68 0.25 -37.96
C ILE A 391 -5.58 -0.63 -38.84
N ALA A 392 -5.14 -0.97 -40.06
CA ALA A 392 -5.92 -1.78 -41.02
C ALA A 392 -6.40 -3.15 -40.47
N ASN A 393 -5.64 -3.79 -39.58
CA ASN A 393 -6.00 -5.10 -39.01
C ASN A 393 -6.92 -5.01 -37.78
N ARG A 394 -7.16 -3.81 -37.24
CA ARG A 394 -7.92 -3.58 -35.99
C ARG A 394 -9.37 -4.04 -36.10
N LEU A 395 -10.05 -3.72 -37.21
CA LEU A 395 -11.41 -4.15 -37.49
C LEU A 395 -11.55 -5.67 -37.55
N SER A 396 -10.54 -6.37 -38.09
CA SER A 396 -10.51 -7.84 -38.17
C SER A 396 -10.30 -8.46 -36.78
N LYS A 397 -9.33 -7.96 -35.98
CA LYS A 397 -9.09 -8.46 -34.62
C LYS A 397 -10.28 -8.22 -33.67
N VAL A 398 -10.88 -7.03 -33.67
CA VAL A 398 -12.04 -6.73 -32.81
C VAL A 398 -13.29 -7.54 -33.21
N LYS A 399 -13.52 -7.78 -34.52
CA LYS A 399 -14.59 -8.71 -34.96
C LYS A 399 -14.34 -10.15 -34.51
N LYS A 400 -13.08 -10.62 -34.47
CA LYS A 400 -12.72 -11.93 -33.90
C LYS A 400 -12.94 -11.97 -32.38
N ALA A 401 -12.54 -10.92 -31.65
CA ALA A 401 -12.80 -10.79 -30.21
C ALA A 401 -14.29 -10.87 -29.88
N TYR A 402 -15.14 -10.14 -30.62
CA TYR A 402 -16.60 -10.18 -30.42
C TYR A 402 -17.19 -11.56 -30.70
N LYS A 403 -16.65 -12.31 -31.67
CA LYS A 403 -17.06 -13.70 -31.93
C LYS A 403 -16.66 -14.67 -30.81
N LEU A 404 -15.51 -14.45 -30.16
CA LEU A 404 -15.07 -15.22 -28.99
C LEU A 404 -15.92 -14.86 -27.75
N PHE A 405 -16.15 -13.57 -27.50
CA PHE A 405 -17.04 -13.07 -26.44
C PHE A 405 -18.45 -13.68 -26.55
N ARG A 406 -19.01 -13.70 -27.76
CA ARG A 406 -20.30 -14.37 -28.05
C ARG A 406 -20.20 -15.89 -28.19
N LYS A 407 -19.02 -16.52 -28.07
CA LYS A 407 -18.85 -17.99 -27.96
C LYS A 407 -18.87 -18.40 -26.49
N MET A 408 -18.05 -17.74 -25.67
CA MET A 408 -18.01 -17.85 -24.21
C MET A 408 -19.42 -17.88 -23.58
N ILE A 409 -20.26 -16.88 -23.89
CA ILE A 409 -21.64 -16.79 -23.38
C ILE A 409 -22.52 -17.99 -23.81
N ARG A 410 -22.34 -18.52 -25.03
CA ARG A 410 -23.09 -19.69 -25.52
C ARG A 410 -22.59 -21.01 -24.94
N GLU A 411 -21.39 -21.02 -24.36
CA GLU A 411 -20.78 -22.16 -23.67
C GLU A 411 -21.03 -22.08 -22.15
N GLY A 412 -22.02 -21.29 -21.71
CA GLY A 412 -22.44 -21.16 -20.32
C GLY A 412 -21.54 -20.30 -19.43
N MET A 413 -20.44 -19.75 -19.96
CA MET A 413 -19.52 -18.91 -19.20
C MET A 413 -20.02 -17.46 -19.10
N ASN A 414 -20.15 -16.97 -17.87
CA ASN A 414 -20.46 -15.57 -17.58
C ASN A 414 -19.19 -14.71 -17.74
N PRO A 415 -19.16 -13.71 -18.66
CA PRO A 415 -18.02 -12.81 -18.79
C PRO A 415 -17.92 -11.86 -17.60
N ASP A 416 -16.72 -11.64 -17.10
CA ASP A 416 -16.47 -10.76 -15.97
C ASP A 416 -16.40 -9.27 -16.37
N SER A 417 -16.20 -8.42 -15.37
CA SER A 417 -16.08 -6.98 -15.59
C SER A 417 -14.89 -6.60 -16.50
N ILE A 418 -13.79 -7.36 -16.48
CA ILE A 418 -12.58 -7.11 -17.28
C ILE A 418 -12.87 -7.48 -18.74
N CYS A 419 -13.53 -8.62 -18.98
CA CYS A 419 -13.92 -9.09 -20.31
C CYS A 419 -14.89 -8.12 -21.01
N TYR A 420 -15.92 -7.64 -20.31
CA TYR A 420 -16.80 -6.58 -20.84
C TYR A 420 -16.02 -5.28 -21.09
N THR A 421 -15.18 -4.84 -20.15
CA THR A 421 -14.33 -3.63 -20.30
C THR A 421 -13.44 -3.74 -21.54
N SER A 422 -12.74 -4.86 -21.74
CA SER A 422 -11.87 -5.11 -22.89
C SER A 422 -12.63 -5.08 -24.22
N MET A 423 -13.79 -5.74 -24.27
CA MET A 423 -14.62 -5.74 -25.48
C MET A 423 -15.16 -4.34 -25.80
N ILE A 424 -15.53 -3.55 -24.78
CA ILE A 424 -15.93 -2.14 -24.92
C ILE A 424 -14.75 -1.29 -25.42
N ILE A 425 -13.55 -1.39 -24.84
CA ILE A 425 -12.32 -0.69 -25.30
C ILE A 425 -12.05 -0.97 -26.79
N GLY A 426 -12.24 -2.21 -27.22
CA GLY A 426 -12.07 -2.66 -28.60
C GLY A 426 -13.11 -2.07 -29.56
N LEU A 427 -14.40 -2.11 -29.19
CA LEU A 427 -15.50 -1.54 -30.00
C LEU A 427 -15.42 0.00 -30.09
N CYS A 428 -15.16 0.67 -28.96
CA CYS A 428 -14.76 2.09 -28.90
C CYS A 428 -13.47 2.38 -29.69
N GLY A 429 -12.66 1.35 -29.99
CA GLY A 429 -11.45 1.45 -30.81
C GLY A 429 -11.69 1.30 -32.31
N ILE A 430 -12.89 0.91 -32.73
CA ILE A 430 -13.33 0.85 -34.13
C ILE A 430 -14.60 1.70 -34.35
N GLU A 431 -14.87 2.63 -33.43
CA GLU A 431 -15.99 3.58 -33.43
C GLU A 431 -17.40 2.94 -33.52
N ASP A 432 -17.51 1.64 -33.19
CA ASP A 432 -18.77 0.89 -33.12
C ASP A 432 -19.52 1.18 -31.80
N VAL A 433 -19.81 2.46 -31.58
CA VAL A 433 -20.42 2.99 -30.34
C VAL A 433 -21.77 2.33 -30.05
N ASN A 434 -22.53 1.96 -31.08
CA ASN A 434 -23.80 1.26 -30.89
C ASN A 434 -23.61 -0.11 -30.21
N LYS A 435 -22.59 -0.89 -30.59
CA LYS A 435 -22.28 -2.15 -29.89
C LYS A 435 -21.57 -1.93 -28.55
N ALA A 436 -20.73 -0.91 -28.43
CA ALA A 436 -20.11 -0.56 -27.14
C ALA A 436 -21.17 -0.19 -26.08
N CYS A 437 -22.13 0.67 -26.44
CA CYS A 437 -23.26 1.04 -25.59
C CYS A 437 -24.22 -0.15 -25.33
N ALA A 438 -24.40 -1.06 -26.30
CA ALA A 438 -25.17 -2.28 -26.07
C ALA A 438 -24.49 -3.19 -25.04
N LEU A 439 -23.18 -3.47 -25.16
CA LEU A 439 -22.44 -4.24 -24.18
C LEU A 439 -22.35 -3.55 -22.82
N PHE A 440 -22.27 -2.22 -22.77
CA PHE A 440 -22.29 -1.47 -21.51
C PHE A 440 -23.65 -1.62 -20.79
N ARG A 441 -24.77 -1.54 -21.52
CA ARG A 441 -26.10 -1.82 -20.97
C ARG A 441 -26.29 -3.28 -20.57
N GLU A 442 -25.66 -4.21 -21.28
CA GLU A 442 -25.65 -5.65 -20.98
C GLU A 442 -24.88 -5.93 -19.68
N MET A 443 -23.68 -5.37 -19.54
CA MET A 443 -22.85 -5.37 -18.33
C MET A 443 -23.62 -4.81 -17.11
N GLN A 444 -24.26 -3.65 -17.27
CA GLN A 444 -25.10 -3.03 -16.24
C GLN A 444 -26.30 -3.91 -15.85
N LYS A 445 -27.01 -4.52 -16.82
CA LYS A 445 -28.09 -5.48 -16.55
C LYS A 445 -27.61 -6.73 -15.83
N GLY A 446 -26.40 -7.21 -16.14
CA GLY A 446 -25.71 -8.28 -15.44
C GLY A 446 -25.20 -7.91 -14.04
N LYS A 447 -25.47 -6.68 -13.55
CA LYS A 447 -24.98 -6.12 -12.27
C LYS A 447 -23.45 -6.04 -12.15
N LEU A 448 -22.71 -6.15 -13.26
CA LEU A 448 -21.27 -5.99 -13.30
C LEU A 448 -20.94 -4.49 -13.26
N LEU A 449 -20.19 -4.06 -12.25
CA LEU A 449 -19.82 -2.66 -12.08
C LEU A 449 -18.83 -2.23 -13.18
N PRO A 450 -19.15 -1.24 -14.04
CA PRO A 450 -18.20 -0.76 -15.04
C PRO A 450 -16.99 -0.09 -14.37
N THR A 451 -15.80 -0.45 -14.85
CA THR A 451 -14.52 0.04 -14.31
C THR A 451 -14.25 1.49 -14.69
N VAL A 452 -13.24 2.09 -14.04
CA VAL A 452 -12.49 3.30 -14.48
C VAL A 452 -12.50 3.38 -16.01
N VAL A 453 -11.77 2.42 -16.61
CA VAL A 453 -11.43 2.31 -18.02
C VAL A 453 -12.65 2.09 -18.93
N THR A 454 -13.77 1.62 -18.37
CA THR A 454 -15.03 1.48 -19.12
C THR A 454 -15.67 2.83 -19.36
N TYR A 455 -15.82 3.63 -18.30
CA TYR A 455 -16.32 5.01 -18.40
C TYR A 455 -15.36 5.87 -19.24
N THR A 456 -14.04 5.76 -18.99
CA THR A 456 -12.94 6.35 -19.78
C THR A 456 -13.17 6.20 -21.27
N SER A 457 -13.31 4.94 -21.71
CA SER A 457 -13.30 4.61 -23.14
C SER A 457 -14.58 5.04 -23.82
N ILE A 458 -15.71 5.01 -23.11
CA ILE A 458 -17.00 5.47 -23.63
C ILE A 458 -16.99 7.00 -23.75
N ILE A 459 -16.55 7.73 -22.73
CA ILE A 459 -16.47 9.20 -22.72
C ILE A 459 -15.47 9.70 -23.78
N ASP A 460 -14.28 9.09 -23.86
CA ASP A 460 -13.24 9.35 -24.88
C ASP A 460 -13.73 9.11 -26.33
N THR A 461 -14.70 8.21 -26.52
CA THR A 461 -15.30 8.00 -27.85
C THR A 461 -16.41 9.02 -28.12
N PHE A 462 -17.21 9.38 -27.10
CA PHE A 462 -18.26 10.40 -27.23
C PHE A 462 -17.74 11.85 -27.34
N SER A 463 -16.50 12.15 -26.98
CA SER A 463 -15.84 13.45 -27.22
C SER A 463 -15.23 13.58 -28.63
N LYS A 464 -15.10 12.48 -29.37
CA LYS A 464 -14.55 12.42 -30.74
C LYS A 464 -15.58 12.44 -31.86
N LEU A 465 -16.85 12.20 -31.54
CA LEU A 465 -17.93 12.17 -32.51
C LEU A 465 -18.72 13.48 -32.50
N ASP A 466 -18.63 14.24 -33.59
CA ASP A 466 -19.26 15.56 -33.73
C ASP A 466 -20.79 15.50 -33.97
N GLN A 467 -21.36 14.31 -34.23
CA GLN A 467 -22.80 14.14 -34.45
C GLN A 467 -23.61 14.31 -33.17
N MET A 468 -24.34 15.43 -33.10
CA MET A 468 -25.12 15.92 -31.96
C MET A 468 -26.59 15.44 -31.98
N ASP A 469 -26.84 14.18 -31.63
CA ASP A 469 -28.18 13.71 -31.28
C ASP A 469 -28.50 14.05 -29.80
N ASP A 470 -29.72 14.50 -29.49
CA ASP A 470 -30.13 14.77 -28.09
C ASP A 470 -30.03 13.54 -27.18
N SER A 471 -30.24 12.33 -27.70
CA SER A 471 -30.05 11.09 -26.94
C SER A 471 -28.60 10.88 -26.48
N ARG A 472 -27.61 11.35 -27.27
CA ARG A 472 -26.18 11.34 -26.91
C ARG A 472 -25.83 12.45 -25.94
N LYS A 473 -26.47 13.62 -26.07
CA LYS A 473 -26.36 14.75 -25.12
C LYS A 473 -26.85 14.36 -23.73
N LEU A 474 -28.00 13.70 -23.64
CA LEU A 474 -28.57 13.14 -22.41
C LEU A 474 -27.63 12.08 -21.79
N LEU A 475 -27.06 11.19 -22.61
CA LEU A 475 -26.08 10.21 -22.13
C LEU A 475 -24.77 10.86 -21.63
N LYS A 476 -24.25 11.90 -22.30
CA LYS A 476 -23.10 12.70 -21.84
C LYS A 476 -23.38 13.34 -20.47
N MET A 477 -24.57 13.93 -20.28
CA MET A 477 -24.99 14.49 -18.99
C MET A 477 -25.14 13.43 -17.90
N MET A 478 -25.69 12.25 -18.22
CA MET A 478 -25.75 11.13 -17.28
C MET A 478 -24.34 10.68 -16.87
N LEU A 479 -23.43 10.48 -17.83
CA LEU A 479 -22.04 10.08 -17.58
C LEU A 479 -21.30 11.09 -16.69
N HIS A 480 -21.45 12.40 -16.94
CA HIS A 480 -20.94 13.44 -16.05
C HIS A 480 -21.56 13.37 -14.64
N SER A 481 -22.89 13.24 -14.54
CA SER A 481 -23.58 13.18 -13.23
C SER A 481 -23.18 11.95 -12.41
N VAL A 482 -22.77 10.88 -13.09
CA VAL A 482 -22.20 9.66 -12.50
C VAL A 482 -20.77 9.92 -12.06
N ALA A 483 -19.89 10.45 -12.93
CA ALA A 483 -18.49 10.75 -12.59
C ALA A 483 -18.36 11.70 -11.38
N VAL A 484 -19.15 12.78 -11.31
CA VAL A 484 -19.12 13.73 -10.17
C VAL A 484 -19.64 13.09 -8.88
N LYS A 485 -20.78 12.39 -8.92
CA LYS A 485 -21.37 11.72 -7.73
C LYS A 485 -20.46 10.68 -7.09
N LEU A 486 -19.52 10.15 -7.86
CA LEU A 486 -18.61 9.10 -7.45
C LEU A 486 -17.25 9.65 -6.99
N GLY A 487 -17.15 10.97 -6.84
CA GLY A 487 -15.97 11.69 -6.31
C GLY A 487 -14.88 11.90 -7.35
N PHE A 488 -15.20 11.71 -8.63
CA PHE A 488 -14.22 11.22 -9.59
C PHE A 488 -13.93 12.15 -10.77
N SER A 489 -14.53 13.34 -10.78
CA SER A 489 -14.06 14.49 -11.55
C SER A 489 -12.68 15.04 -11.13
N SER A 490 -12.14 14.64 -9.97
CA SER A 490 -10.84 15.11 -9.46
C SER A 490 -9.61 14.41 -10.03
N GLU A 491 -9.77 13.22 -10.63
CA GLU A 491 -8.67 12.51 -11.28
C GLU A 491 -8.18 13.30 -12.49
N LEU A 492 -6.86 13.46 -12.64
CA LEU A 492 -6.23 14.29 -13.67
C LEU A 492 -6.75 13.95 -15.07
N PHE A 493 -6.80 12.65 -15.37
CA PHE A 493 -7.33 12.17 -16.64
C PHE A 493 -8.85 12.36 -16.75
N THR A 494 -9.64 12.23 -15.67
CA THR A 494 -11.10 12.42 -15.77
C THR A 494 -11.48 13.88 -16.02
N GLY A 495 -10.86 14.80 -15.29
CA GLY A 495 -11.13 16.23 -15.44
C GLY A 495 -10.96 16.68 -16.89
N SER A 496 -9.89 16.24 -17.55
CA SER A 496 -9.54 16.65 -18.92
C SER A 496 -10.64 16.39 -19.98
N ALA A 497 -11.25 15.19 -20.05
CA ALA A 497 -12.33 14.94 -21.02
C ALA A 497 -13.69 15.46 -20.57
N LEU A 498 -13.96 15.62 -19.27
CA LEU A 498 -15.15 16.35 -18.83
C LEU A 498 -15.06 17.82 -19.25
N VAL A 499 -13.88 18.44 -19.11
CA VAL A 499 -13.55 19.79 -19.59
C VAL A 499 -13.68 19.88 -21.11
N ASN A 500 -13.03 19.00 -21.87
CA ASN A 500 -13.07 18.97 -23.34
C ASN A 500 -14.50 18.73 -23.87
N MET A 501 -15.24 17.79 -23.27
CA MET A 501 -16.66 17.53 -23.58
C MET A 501 -17.54 18.75 -23.29
N TYR A 502 -17.28 19.49 -22.20
CA TYR A 502 -18.01 20.73 -21.92
C TYR A 502 -17.69 21.86 -22.91
N PHE A 503 -16.43 22.05 -23.31
CA PHE A 503 -16.09 23.02 -24.37
C PHE A 503 -16.70 22.64 -25.73
N LYS A 504 -16.66 21.36 -26.13
CA LYS A 504 -17.31 20.84 -27.34
C LYS A 504 -18.85 20.86 -27.29
N THR A 505 -19.46 21.11 -26.14
CA THR A 505 -20.92 21.31 -26.01
C THR A 505 -21.30 22.79 -25.81
N GLY A 506 -20.35 23.73 -25.96
CA GLY A 506 -20.56 25.18 -25.78
C GLY A 506 -20.63 25.64 -24.32
N LEU A 507 -20.53 24.72 -23.36
CA LEU A 507 -20.72 24.96 -21.93
C LEU A 507 -19.39 25.39 -21.27
N SER A 508 -18.72 26.38 -21.88
CA SER A 508 -17.40 26.89 -21.45
C SER A 508 -17.30 27.25 -19.96
N SER A 509 -18.36 27.81 -19.36
CA SER A 509 -18.39 28.11 -17.92
C SER A 509 -18.35 26.86 -17.04
N ASN A 510 -18.99 25.76 -17.47
CA ASN A 510 -18.92 24.48 -16.76
C ASN A 510 -17.55 23.82 -16.96
N ALA A 511 -16.95 23.96 -18.15
CA ALA A 511 -15.60 23.48 -18.42
C ALA A 511 -14.56 24.15 -17.50
N LYS A 512 -14.59 25.48 -17.37
CA LYS A 512 -13.71 26.20 -16.44
C LYS A 512 -13.94 25.79 -14.99
N LYS A 513 -15.21 25.68 -14.55
CA LYS A 513 -15.51 25.17 -13.19
C LYS A 513 -14.94 23.77 -12.93
N MET A 514 -15.04 22.84 -13.90
CA MET A 514 -14.44 21.50 -13.76
C MET A 514 -12.92 21.56 -13.70
N PHE A 515 -12.27 22.39 -14.53
CA PHE A 515 -10.82 22.61 -14.45
C PHE A 515 -10.39 23.22 -13.12
N ASP A 516 -11.17 24.16 -12.59
CA ASP A 516 -10.87 24.80 -11.31
C ASP A 516 -10.98 23.83 -10.12
N GLU A 517 -11.90 22.86 -10.20
CA GLU A 517 -12.08 21.75 -9.24
C GLU A 517 -11.03 20.62 -9.37
N MET A 518 -10.16 20.61 -10.39
CA MET A 518 -9.09 19.60 -10.53
C MET A 518 -7.94 19.84 -9.54
N SER A 519 -7.62 18.82 -8.74
CA SER A 519 -6.56 18.86 -7.70
C SER A 519 -5.14 18.74 -8.23
N VAL A 520 -4.95 18.23 -9.45
CA VAL A 520 -3.68 18.20 -10.18
C VAL A 520 -3.97 18.68 -11.60
N ARG A 521 -3.11 19.54 -12.15
CA ARG A 521 -3.27 20.10 -13.49
C ARG A 521 -1.95 20.00 -14.24
N ASP A 522 -1.96 19.31 -15.37
CA ASP A 522 -0.83 19.13 -16.29
C ASP A 522 -0.93 20.01 -17.54
N GLU A 523 0.11 19.95 -18.37
CA GLU A 523 0.21 20.69 -19.64
C GLU A 523 -0.93 20.34 -20.61
N VAL A 524 -1.43 19.10 -20.60
CA VAL A 524 -2.51 18.63 -21.47
C VAL A 524 -3.86 19.26 -21.08
N CYS A 525 -4.18 19.35 -19.79
CA CYS A 525 -5.43 19.95 -19.35
C CYS A 525 -5.42 21.49 -19.48
N PHE A 526 -4.30 22.17 -19.22
CA PHE A 526 -4.17 23.61 -19.51
C PHE A 526 -4.37 23.89 -21.02
N SER A 527 -3.71 23.11 -21.88
CA SER A 527 -3.84 23.24 -23.34
C SER A 527 -5.29 23.03 -23.82
N SER A 528 -5.97 22.01 -23.27
CA SER A 528 -7.38 21.73 -23.55
C SER A 528 -8.31 22.88 -23.17
N VAL A 529 -8.01 23.62 -22.10
CA VAL A 529 -8.76 24.81 -21.67
C VAL A 529 -8.48 26.02 -22.57
N ILE A 530 -7.21 26.25 -22.91
CA ILE A 530 -6.80 27.39 -23.75
C ILE A 530 -7.40 27.28 -25.15
N VAL A 531 -7.31 26.09 -25.78
CA VAL A 531 -7.95 25.80 -27.08
C VAL A 531 -9.47 25.81 -26.96
N GLY A 532 -10.04 25.27 -25.88
CA GLY A 532 -11.49 25.26 -25.64
C GLY A 532 -12.10 26.66 -25.53
N PHE A 533 -11.44 27.60 -24.84
CA PHE A 533 -11.81 29.01 -24.83
C PHE A 533 -11.56 29.71 -26.17
N GLY A 534 -10.50 29.32 -26.90
CA GLY A 534 -10.25 29.69 -28.30
C GLY A 534 -11.47 29.45 -29.19
N GLN A 535 -11.88 28.19 -29.27
CA GLN A 535 -13.03 27.71 -30.06
C GLN A 535 -14.39 28.26 -29.58
N ASN A 536 -14.48 28.75 -28.35
CA ASN A 536 -15.68 29.40 -27.79
C ASN A 536 -15.58 30.95 -27.82
N SER A 537 -14.67 31.52 -28.62
CA SER A 537 -14.48 32.96 -28.84
C SER A 537 -14.25 33.79 -27.56
N LYS A 538 -13.51 33.23 -26.59
CA LYS A 538 -13.21 33.85 -25.28
C LYS A 538 -11.70 34.13 -25.10
N PRO A 539 -11.15 35.17 -25.76
CA PRO A 539 -9.71 35.45 -25.75
C PRO A 539 -9.12 35.78 -24.38
N ILE A 540 -9.86 36.54 -23.56
CA ILE A 540 -9.38 36.98 -22.24
C ILE A 540 -9.22 35.78 -21.30
N ASP A 541 -10.18 34.85 -21.30
CA ASP A 541 -10.15 33.63 -20.49
C ASP A 541 -9.02 32.69 -20.93
N ALA A 542 -8.82 32.51 -22.25
CA ALA A 542 -7.72 31.72 -22.81
C ALA A 542 -6.35 32.28 -22.42
N LEU A 543 -6.14 33.60 -22.58
CA LEU A 543 -4.90 34.28 -22.20
C LEU A 543 -4.65 34.26 -20.69
N SER A 544 -5.70 34.37 -19.87
CA SER A 544 -5.62 34.22 -18.42
C SER A 544 -5.13 32.83 -18.01
N CYS A 545 -5.69 31.77 -18.61
CA CYS A 545 -5.27 30.39 -18.36
C CYS A 545 -3.83 30.12 -18.84
N PHE A 546 -3.37 30.76 -19.92
CA PHE A 546 -1.98 30.68 -20.36
C PHE A 546 -1.00 31.33 -19.38
N VAL A 547 -1.37 32.47 -18.79
CA VAL A 547 -0.57 33.12 -17.72
C VAL A 547 -0.59 32.30 -16.43
N GLU A 548 -1.71 31.66 -16.09
CA GLU A 548 -1.81 30.69 -14.97
C GLU A 548 -0.86 29.50 -15.19
N MET A 549 -0.88 28.89 -16.38
CA MET A 549 0.02 27.79 -16.76
C MET A 549 1.50 28.17 -16.60
N ARG A 550 1.89 29.33 -17.14
CA ARG A 550 3.28 29.85 -17.13
C ARG A 550 3.79 30.24 -15.74
N ARG A 551 2.91 30.37 -14.74
CA ARG A 551 3.26 30.65 -13.34
C ARG A 551 3.39 29.38 -12.48
N SER A 552 3.02 28.21 -13.00
CA SER A 552 3.34 26.92 -12.38
C SER A 552 4.80 26.53 -12.66
N GLU A 553 5.50 25.88 -11.72
CA GLU A 553 6.91 25.44 -11.89
C GLU A 553 7.08 24.28 -12.93
N SER A 554 6.07 23.98 -13.75
CA SER A 554 5.97 22.72 -14.52
C SER A 554 6.52 22.76 -15.95
N SER A 555 6.36 23.86 -16.71
CA SER A 555 6.66 23.88 -18.15
C SER A 555 8.02 24.50 -18.50
N GLN A 556 8.83 23.80 -19.30
CA GLN A 556 9.95 24.39 -20.05
C GLN A 556 9.92 23.96 -21.52
N ARG A 557 9.82 24.95 -22.42
CA ARG A 557 10.01 24.87 -23.88
C ARG A 557 9.06 23.93 -24.65
N GLU A 558 7.94 24.49 -25.10
CA GLU A 558 7.37 24.32 -26.47
C GLU A 558 6.05 25.10 -26.66
N ASN A 559 5.40 25.48 -25.56
CA ASN A 559 4.06 26.12 -25.46
C ASN A 559 3.84 27.51 -26.12
N VAL A 560 4.48 27.84 -27.24
CA VAL A 560 4.12 29.02 -28.05
C VAL A 560 3.08 28.65 -29.11
N VAL A 561 3.17 27.45 -29.70
CA VAL A 561 2.27 26.96 -30.77
C VAL A 561 0.80 26.92 -30.32
N ILE A 562 0.55 26.42 -29.11
CA ILE A 562 -0.81 26.27 -28.55
C ILE A 562 -1.49 27.63 -28.35
N LEU A 563 -0.72 28.69 -28.08
CA LEU A 563 -1.24 30.05 -28.03
C LEU A 563 -1.56 30.57 -29.43
N PHE A 564 -0.71 30.29 -30.43
CA PHE A 564 -0.98 30.64 -31.83
C PHE A 564 -2.27 29.98 -32.35
N GLU A 565 -2.48 28.69 -32.09
CA GLU A 565 -3.68 27.97 -32.57
C GLU A 565 -4.96 28.47 -31.89
N ALA A 566 -4.90 28.86 -30.62
CA ALA A 566 -5.99 29.58 -29.97
C ALA A 566 -6.22 30.98 -30.60
N MET A 567 -5.14 31.73 -30.91
CA MET A 567 -5.23 33.06 -31.51
C MET A 567 -5.76 33.08 -32.95
N LYS A 568 -5.47 32.03 -33.72
CA LYS A 568 -6.01 31.75 -35.07
C LYS A 568 -7.55 31.78 -35.11
N ASN A 569 -8.21 31.50 -33.99
CA ASN A 569 -9.66 31.40 -33.86
C ASN A 569 -10.37 32.68 -33.34
N PHE A 570 -9.66 33.76 -32.97
CA PHE A 570 -10.30 34.95 -32.35
C PHE A 570 -10.82 35.99 -33.34
N GLY A 571 -10.24 36.09 -34.54
CA GLY A 571 -10.56 37.16 -35.49
C GLY A 571 -10.19 38.58 -35.00
N PRO A 572 -10.51 39.63 -35.79
CA PRO A 572 -10.20 41.02 -35.45
C PRO A 572 -11.19 41.56 -34.40
N SER A 573 -10.88 41.37 -33.10
CA SER A 573 -11.66 41.91 -31.99
C SER A 573 -11.23 43.34 -31.63
N PRO A 574 -12.13 44.34 -31.63
CA PRO A 574 -11.79 45.74 -31.37
C PRO A 574 -11.47 46.07 -29.90
N ASN A 575 -11.61 45.10 -28.98
CA ASN A 575 -11.47 45.31 -27.53
C ASN A 575 -10.10 44.88 -26.95
N ILE A 576 -9.11 44.58 -27.80
CA ILE A 576 -7.74 44.27 -27.35
C ILE A 576 -6.94 45.57 -27.26
N ASP A 577 -7.01 46.22 -26.10
CA ASP A 577 -6.35 47.51 -25.84
C ASP A 577 -4.81 47.40 -25.89
N HIS A 578 -4.15 48.42 -26.42
CA HIS A 578 -2.69 48.52 -26.54
C HIS A 578 -1.99 48.43 -25.16
N ILE A 579 -2.66 48.88 -24.10
CA ILE A 579 -2.18 48.74 -22.71
C ILE A 579 -2.12 47.26 -22.29
N PHE A 580 -3.07 46.45 -22.72
CA PHE A 580 -3.13 45.02 -22.39
C PHE A 580 -2.03 44.23 -23.11
N LEU A 581 -1.82 44.49 -24.41
CA LEU A 581 -0.70 43.92 -25.18
C LEU A 581 0.67 44.34 -24.60
N SER A 582 0.84 45.61 -24.23
CA SER A 582 2.05 46.10 -23.56
C SER A 582 2.32 45.37 -22.23
N ARG A 583 1.26 45.04 -21.48
CA ARG A 583 1.36 44.30 -20.21
C ARG A 583 1.72 42.82 -20.41
N VAL A 584 1.23 42.17 -21.46
CA VAL A 584 1.64 40.81 -21.83
C VAL A 584 3.10 40.78 -22.30
N CYS A 585 3.52 41.75 -23.12
CA CYS A 585 4.90 41.85 -23.58
C CYS A 585 5.91 42.20 -22.48
N SER A 586 5.50 42.86 -21.39
CA SER A 586 6.38 43.20 -20.26
C SER A 586 6.50 42.11 -19.20
N GLU A 587 5.64 41.07 -19.20
CA GLU A 587 5.86 39.83 -18.44
C GLU A 587 6.74 38.81 -19.20
N LEU A 588 7.25 39.14 -20.40
CA LEU A 588 8.28 38.37 -21.10
C LEU A 588 9.70 38.79 -20.62
N PRO A 589 10.53 37.87 -20.09
CA PRO A 589 11.88 38.21 -19.63
C PRO A 589 12.80 38.60 -20.80
N VAL A 590 13.35 39.82 -20.76
CA VAL A 590 14.23 40.36 -21.82
C VAL A 590 15.65 39.77 -21.76
N ASP A 591 16.13 39.34 -20.60
CA ASP A 591 17.54 39.00 -20.40
C ASP A 591 17.92 37.52 -20.62
N SER A 592 19.04 37.33 -21.32
CA SER A 592 19.89 36.12 -21.38
C SER A 592 19.43 34.85 -22.12
N GLN A 593 18.21 34.76 -22.68
CA GLN A 593 17.83 33.66 -23.61
C GLN A 593 17.28 34.08 -24.98
N VAL A 594 17.41 35.36 -25.36
CA VAL A 594 17.05 35.87 -26.71
C VAL A 594 17.95 35.29 -27.81
N ASN A 595 19.21 34.93 -27.51
CA ASN A 595 20.18 34.35 -28.46
C ASN A 595 19.86 32.90 -28.91
N LYS A 596 18.59 32.53 -28.96
CA LYS A 596 18.08 31.25 -29.51
C LYS A 596 16.85 31.42 -30.42
N TRP A 597 16.41 32.65 -30.69
CA TRP A 597 15.31 32.93 -31.59
C TRP A 597 15.87 33.18 -33.00
N GLY A 598 15.29 32.55 -34.01
CA GLY A 598 15.64 32.79 -35.41
C GLY A 598 15.20 34.17 -35.88
N PRO A 599 15.83 34.74 -36.93
CA PRO A 599 15.32 35.93 -37.60
C PRO A 599 13.89 35.75 -38.12
N SER A 600 13.53 34.51 -38.49
CA SER A 600 12.17 34.06 -38.79
C SER A 600 11.19 34.38 -37.67
N ASP A 601 11.51 34.01 -36.43
CA ASP A 601 10.57 33.93 -35.32
C ASP A 601 10.22 35.34 -34.84
N LEU A 602 11.24 36.21 -34.79
CA LEU A 602 11.08 37.65 -34.55
C LEU A 602 10.30 38.33 -35.68
N LYS A 603 10.58 38.01 -36.96
CA LYS A 603 9.85 38.57 -38.11
C LYS A 603 8.38 38.12 -38.12
N TYR A 604 8.08 36.88 -37.74
CA TYR A 604 6.72 36.36 -37.66
C TYR A 604 5.93 36.99 -36.50
N LEU A 605 6.55 37.12 -35.32
CA LEU A 605 5.95 37.83 -34.19
C LEU A 605 5.63 39.30 -34.53
N VAL A 606 6.57 40.00 -35.16
CA VAL A 606 6.39 41.40 -35.60
C VAL A 606 5.29 41.51 -36.66
N ASN A 607 5.21 40.59 -37.62
CA ASN A 607 4.14 40.62 -38.62
C ASN A 607 2.76 40.27 -38.03
N ALA A 608 2.68 39.34 -37.07
CA ALA A 608 1.45 39.05 -36.31
C ALA A 608 1.00 40.20 -35.41
N MET A 609 1.91 41.10 -34.99
CA MET A 609 1.55 42.34 -34.29
C MET A 609 1.12 43.44 -35.27
N LYS A 610 1.73 43.54 -36.46
CA LYS A 610 1.34 44.52 -37.50
C LYS A 610 -0.12 44.39 -37.96
N SER A 611 -0.70 43.19 -37.95
CA SER A 611 -2.10 42.96 -38.34
C SER A 611 -3.15 43.54 -37.35
N PHE A 612 -2.73 44.08 -36.20
CA PHE A 612 -3.64 44.69 -35.21
C PHE A 612 -3.58 46.22 -35.14
N ILE A 613 -2.72 46.90 -35.93
CA ILE A 613 -2.57 48.36 -35.89
C ILE A 613 -2.86 48.99 -37.27
N PRO A 614 -3.96 49.73 -37.45
CA PRO A 614 -4.18 50.51 -38.67
C PRO A 614 -3.33 51.80 -38.68
N ASN A 615 -2.80 52.12 -39.87
CA ASN A 615 -2.12 53.37 -40.28
C ASN A 615 -0.64 53.64 -39.89
N ALA A 616 0.21 53.42 -40.89
CA ALA A 616 0.98 54.49 -41.56
C ALA A 616 2.17 55.20 -40.86
N ALA A 617 2.58 54.82 -39.64
CA ALA A 617 3.65 55.52 -38.93
C ALA A 617 4.85 54.64 -38.48
N MET A 618 5.45 53.82 -39.36
CA MET A 618 6.86 53.32 -39.23
C MET A 618 7.38 52.58 -40.49
N VAL A 619 7.47 53.29 -41.63
CA VAL A 619 7.77 52.68 -42.95
C VAL A 619 9.23 52.23 -43.14
N HIS A 620 10.21 52.76 -42.40
CA HIS A 620 11.64 52.51 -42.65
C HIS A 620 12.19 51.15 -42.16
N ALA A 621 11.38 50.27 -41.58
CA ALA A 621 11.81 49.01 -40.97
C ALA A 621 11.54 47.76 -41.84
N TRP A 622 12.43 47.56 -42.81
CA TRP A 622 12.85 46.28 -43.41
C TRP A 622 11.91 45.59 -44.42
N SER A 623 12.22 45.78 -45.70
CA SER A 623 11.94 44.84 -46.77
C SER A 623 13.02 43.73 -46.81
N PHE A 624 12.59 42.46 -46.89
CA PHE A 624 13.28 41.35 -47.58
C PHE A 624 12.47 40.05 -47.39
N ALA A 625 12.51 39.15 -48.38
CA ALA A 625 11.88 37.82 -48.38
C ALA A 625 10.35 37.83 -48.17
N ASP A 626 9.64 38.05 -49.28
CA ASP A 626 8.52 37.16 -49.67
C ASP A 626 9.08 36.00 -50.52
N ASP A 627 8.21 35.19 -51.14
CA ASP A 627 8.50 34.04 -52.03
C ASP A 627 9.18 32.79 -51.42
N LEU A 628 8.37 31.90 -50.85
CA LEU A 628 8.21 30.47 -51.24
C LEU A 628 7.20 29.72 -50.30
N PHE A 629 6.65 28.58 -50.73
CA PHE A 629 5.25 28.21 -50.43
C PHE A 629 4.98 26.88 -49.64
N VAL A 630 4.14 26.98 -48.58
CA VAL A 630 2.92 26.17 -48.27
C VAL A 630 3.02 24.70 -47.71
N PRO A 631 2.05 24.21 -46.88
CA PRO A 631 2.31 23.31 -45.72
C PRO A 631 1.38 22.06 -45.63
N ILE A 632 1.15 21.49 -44.40
CA ILE A 632 -0.13 20.96 -43.84
C ILE A 632 0.02 20.43 -42.37
N ASP A 633 -1.07 20.42 -41.57
CA ASP A 633 -1.11 20.44 -40.08
C ASP A 633 -1.52 19.14 -39.30
N ASP A 634 -0.94 18.97 -38.10
CA ASP A 634 -1.44 18.68 -36.71
C ASP A 634 -2.47 17.60 -36.21
N GLU A 635 -2.05 16.95 -35.10
CA GLU A 635 -2.69 16.68 -33.76
C GLU A 635 -4.02 15.90 -33.50
N VAL A 636 -3.87 14.68 -32.92
CA VAL A 636 -4.10 14.25 -31.48
C VAL A 636 -5.36 14.68 -30.65
N VAL A 637 -5.71 13.88 -29.59
CA VAL A 637 -6.93 13.96 -28.71
C VAL A 637 -6.70 13.31 -27.31
N LYS A 638 -7.79 13.04 -26.52
CA LYS A 638 -8.06 12.08 -25.38
C LYS A 638 -8.35 12.86 -24.04
N ILE A 639 -8.74 12.41 -22.81
CA ILE A 639 -9.03 11.22 -21.92
C ILE A 639 -9.85 11.80 -20.70
N SER A 640 -10.69 11.24 -19.80
CA SER A 640 -11.45 9.96 -19.50
C SER A 640 -12.50 10.20 -18.34
N ASP A 641 -12.97 9.46 -17.27
CA ASP A 641 -13.10 8.11 -16.59
C ASP A 641 -14.48 8.09 -15.76
N VAL A 642 -14.93 7.46 -14.62
CA VAL A 642 -14.74 6.36 -13.57
C VAL A 642 -15.95 6.45 -12.52
N LEU A 643 -16.43 5.60 -11.54
CA LEU A 643 -16.67 4.14 -11.15
C LEU A 643 -17.36 4.06 -9.71
N LEU A 644 -18.11 3.00 -9.28
CA LEU A 644 -18.68 2.60 -7.91
C LEU A 644 -20.26 2.59 -7.80
N ARG A 645 -21.02 1.87 -6.92
CA ARG A 645 -20.86 0.95 -5.72
C ARG A 645 -22.04 -0.14 -5.62
N PRO A 646 -22.34 -0.95 -4.54
CA PRO A 646 -22.75 -2.39 -4.66
C PRO A 646 -24.08 -2.85 -3.96
N PRO A 647 -24.38 -4.18 -3.86
CA PRO A 647 -25.53 -4.77 -3.13
C PRO A 647 -25.28 -5.99 -2.17
N ASN A 648 -26.30 -6.31 -1.34
CA ASN A 648 -26.45 -7.35 -0.28
C ASN A 648 -26.37 -8.87 -0.62
N SER A 649 -26.48 -9.73 0.43
CA SER A 649 -26.11 -11.17 0.49
C SER A 649 -27.24 -12.18 0.85
N LYS A 650 -26.97 -13.48 0.60
CA LYS A 650 -27.35 -14.69 1.40
C LYS A 650 -26.41 -15.84 1.01
N PHE A 651 -25.79 -16.54 1.96
CA PHE A 651 -24.97 -17.75 1.73
C PHE A 651 -25.08 -18.73 2.90
N ASN A 652 -25.01 -20.04 2.61
CA ASN A 652 -25.33 -21.11 3.58
C ASN A 652 -24.09 -21.88 4.06
N LYS A 653 -24.16 -22.44 5.29
CA LYS A 653 -23.05 -23.15 5.96
C LYS A 653 -22.78 -24.53 5.36
N HIS A 654 -21.88 -24.64 4.38
CA HIS A 654 -21.18 -25.89 4.05
C HIS A 654 -19.72 -25.63 3.67
N ILE A 655 -18.80 -26.48 4.13
CA ILE A 655 -17.38 -26.43 3.75
C ILE A 655 -17.24 -27.04 2.35
N ARG A 656 -17.31 -26.17 1.34
CA ARG A 656 -17.10 -26.52 -0.07
C ARG A 656 -15.62 -26.64 -0.41
N LYS A 657 -15.28 -27.47 -1.41
CA LYS A 657 -13.91 -27.60 -1.92
C LYS A 657 -13.48 -26.30 -2.62
N ARG A 658 -12.17 -26.10 -2.76
CA ARG A 658 -11.57 -24.84 -3.22
C ARG A 658 -12.03 -24.45 -4.64
N GLU A 659 -12.32 -25.43 -5.48
CA GLU A 659 -12.84 -25.27 -6.85
C GLU A 659 -14.24 -24.63 -6.90
N GLU A 660 -15.10 -24.91 -5.91
CA GLU A 660 -16.51 -24.48 -5.92
C GLU A 660 -16.73 -23.03 -5.45
N MET A 661 -15.69 -22.33 -4.98
CA MET A 661 -15.80 -20.97 -4.41
C MET A 661 -15.65 -19.83 -5.43
N GLY A 662 -15.29 -20.13 -6.69
CA GLY A 662 -15.16 -19.13 -7.75
C GLY A 662 -14.22 -17.97 -7.37
N SER A 663 -14.65 -16.73 -7.63
CA SER A 663 -13.87 -15.52 -7.32
C SER A 663 -13.56 -15.32 -5.82
N PHE A 664 -14.36 -15.91 -4.91
CA PHE A 664 -14.05 -15.88 -3.48
C PHE A 664 -12.84 -16.74 -3.12
N GLY A 665 -12.45 -17.70 -3.96
CA GLY A 665 -11.24 -18.52 -3.76
C GLY A 665 -9.93 -17.73 -3.82
N MET A 666 -9.94 -16.53 -4.42
CA MET A 666 -8.80 -15.59 -4.45
C MET A 666 -8.76 -14.65 -3.23
N LEU A 667 -9.82 -14.59 -2.43
CA LEU A 667 -9.89 -13.73 -1.24
C LEU A 667 -9.43 -14.52 0.00
N ALA A 668 -8.95 -13.80 1.02
CA ALA A 668 -8.53 -14.43 2.26
C ALA A 668 -9.71 -15.17 2.92
N ARG A 669 -9.62 -16.51 3.02
CA ARG A 669 -10.71 -17.39 3.49
C ARG A 669 -11.37 -16.89 4.78
N ARG A 670 -10.59 -16.37 5.73
CA ARG A 670 -11.07 -15.78 6.99
C ARG A 670 -12.02 -14.59 6.78
N ALA A 671 -11.72 -13.70 5.83
CA ALA A 671 -12.59 -12.57 5.48
C ALA A 671 -13.83 -12.98 4.67
N VAL A 672 -13.75 -14.07 3.89
CA VAL A 672 -14.91 -14.66 3.16
C VAL A 672 -15.88 -15.37 4.11
N LEU A 673 -15.36 -16.05 5.13
CA LEU A 673 -16.16 -16.75 6.14
C LEU A 673 -16.61 -15.84 7.30
N THR A 674 -16.09 -14.61 7.39
CA THR A 674 -16.58 -13.60 8.34
C THR A 674 -18.00 -13.18 7.95
N GLU A 675 -18.88 -13.04 8.94
CA GLU A 675 -20.27 -12.65 8.68
C GLU A 675 -20.39 -11.24 8.05
N THR A 676 -21.33 -11.06 7.12
CA THR A 676 -21.57 -9.73 6.52
C THR A 676 -22.13 -8.79 7.58
N PRO A 677 -21.44 -7.67 7.93
CA PRO A 677 -21.82 -6.85 9.08
C PRO A 677 -23.28 -6.38 9.00
N VAL A 678 -24.10 -6.76 9.98
CA VAL A 678 -25.56 -6.53 9.98
C VAL A 678 -25.92 -5.06 9.76
N MET A 679 -25.12 -4.12 10.28
CA MET A 679 -25.34 -2.69 10.04
C MET A 679 -25.27 -2.27 8.57
N VAL A 680 -24.49 -2.96 7.72
CA VAL A 680 -24.45 -2.70 6.27
C VAL A 680 -25.75 -3.20 5.63
N GLN A 681 -26.16 -4.42 5.97
CA GLN A 681 -27.40 -5.02 5.46
C GLN A 681 -28.62 -4.14 5.78
N ILE A 682 -28.67 -3.63 7.02
CA ILE A 682 -29.72 -2.76 7.54
C ILE A 682 -29.65 -1.34 6.95
N GLN A 683 -28.45 -0.81 6.67
CA GLN A 683 -28.32 0.45 5.93
C GLN A 683 -28.79 0.33 4.47
N GLU A 684 -28.61 -0.81 3.81
CA GLU A 684 -29.22 -1.07 2.50
C GLU A 684 -30.76 -1.17 2.60
N LEU A 685 -31.29 -1.84 3.62
CA LEU A 685 -32.74 -1.91 3.87
C LEU A 685 -33.35 -0.51 4.09
N VAL A 686 -32.73 0.34 4.93
CA VAL A 686 -33.17 1.73 5.15
C VAL A 686 -33.14 2.55 3.87
N ARG A 687 -32.10 2.43 3.04
CA ARG A 687 -32.03 3.12 1.72
C ARG A 687 -33.13 2.66 0.76
N GLY A 688 -33.62 1.42 0.89
CA GLY A 688 -34.73 0.89 0.11
C GLY A 688 -36.13 1.33 0.59
N VAL A 689 -36.25 1.96 1.77
CA VAL A 689 -37.54 2.31 2.38
C VAL A 689 -37.65 3.82 2.60
N LYS A 690 -38.51 4.48 1.80
CA LYS A 690 -38.88 5.88 2.02
C LYS A 690 -39.52 6.07 3.40
N ASP A 691 -39.09 7.10 4.11
CA ASP A 691 -39.57 7.50 5.45
C ASP A 691 -39.32 6.47 6.57
N CYS A 692 -38.32 5.61 6.43
CA CYS A 692 -37.94 4.66 7.49
C CYS A 692 -37.25 5.35 8.68
N ILE A 693 -37.79 5.17 9.89
CA ILE A 693 -37.10 5.50 11.13
C ILE A 693 -36.24 4.29 11.56
N SER A 694 -35.10 4.54 12.19
CA SER A 694 -34.15 3.50 12.63
C SER A 694 -33.96 3.50 14.14
N LEU A 695 -34.37 2.39 14.77
CA LEU A 695 -33.98 1.99 16.12
C LEU A 695 -32.90 0.90 16.07
N ALA A 696 -32.26 0.70 14.91
CA ALA A 696 -31.29 -0.37 14.71
C ALA A 696 -29.87 0.04 15.12
N GLN A 697 -29.47 1.28 14.84
CA GLN A 697 -28.10 1.72 15.09
C GLN A 697 -27.90 2.14 16.55
N GLY A 698 -26.87 1.57 17.20
CA GLY A 698 -26.39 2.03 18.49
C GLY A 698 -25.70 3.38 18.36
N VAL A 699 -26.44 4.47 18.50
CA VAL A 699 -25.97 5.88 18.44
C VAL A 699 -26.67 6.70 19.52
N VAL A 700 -26.15 7.89 19.81
CA VAL A 700 -26.77 8.91 20.67
C VAL A 700 -27.17 10.11 19.82
N TYR A 701 -28.23 10.84 20.17
CA TYR A 701 -28.64 12.02 19.40
C TYR A 701 -27.74 13.24 19.61
N TRP A 702 -26.97 13.29 20.69
CA TRP A 702 -26.11 14.43 21.03
C TRP A 702 -24.74 14.41 20.34
N GLN A 703 -24.14 15.60 20.26
CA GLN A 703 -22.80 15.84 19.75
C GLN A 703 -21.80 15.99 20.92
N PRO A 704 -20.48 16.03 20.67
CA PRO A 704 -19.49 16.34 21.70
C PRO A 704 -19.73 17.71 22.36
N PRO A 705 -19.26 17.92 23.61
CA PRO A 705 -19.50 19.16 24.34
C PRO A 705 -19.08 20.39 23.54
N LYS A 706 -19.94 21.41 23.45
CA LYS A 706 -19.67 22.61 22.63
C LYS A 706 -18.37 23.29 23.03
N GLN A 707 -18.11 23.40 24.32
CA GLN A 707 -16.88 23.96 24.89
C GLN A 707 -15.63 23.22 24.39
N ALA A 708 -15.69 21.88 24.31
CA ALA A 708 -14.61 21.05 23.82
C ALA A 708 -14.40 21.22 22.29
N LEU A 709 -15.49 21.37 21.52
CA LEU A 709 -15.44 21.62 20.08
C LEU A 709 -14.86 23.00 19.73
N GLU A 710 -15.19 24.05 20.49
CA GLU A 710 -14.60 25.38 20.28
C GLU A 710 -13.08 25.37 20.58
N LYS A 711 -12.64 24.70 21.65
CA LYS A 711 -11.19 24.48 21.93
C LYS A 711 -10.47 23.75 20.77
N VAL A 712 -11.09 22.71 20.19
CA VAL A 712 -10.53 22.01 19.02
C VAL A 712 -10.40 22.93 17.80
N LYS A 713 -11.38 23.82 17.59
CA LYS A 713 -11.42 24.80 16.50
C LYS A 713 -10.36 25.90 16.66
N GLU A 714 -9.90 26.20 17.87
CA GLU A 714 -8.76 27.08 18.12
C GLU A 714 -7.44 26.42 17.71
N ILE A 715 -7.19 25.18 18.17
CA ILE A 715 -5.92 24.47 17.93
C ILE A 715 -5.78 23.84 16.53
N ILE A 716 -6.83 23.83 15.69
CA ILE A 716 -6.83 23.13 14.39
C ILE A 716 -5.74 23.63 13.42
N TRP A 717 -5.28 24.87 13.61
CA TRP A 717 -4.22 25.49 12.81
C TRP A 717 -2.80 25.20 13.33
N GLU A 718 -2.66 24.55 14.50
CA GLU A 718 -1.35 24.22 15.04
C GLU A 718 -0.67 23.11 14.23
N PRO A 719 0.61 23.28 13.82
CA PRO A 719 1.39 22.22 13.20
C PRO A 719 1.63 20.98 14.09
N SER A 720 1.22 21.02 15.36
CA SER A 720 1.24 19.91 16.32
C SER A 720 0.13 18.88 16.00
N VAL A 721 -1.07 19.35 15.66
CA VAL A 721 -2.29 18.55 15.44
C VAL A 721 -2.23 17.76 14.13
N SER A 722 -1.45 18.24 13.16
CA SER A 722 -1.24 17.60 11.84
C SER A 722 -0.05 16.62 11.79
N ARG A 723 0.51 16.22 12.94
CA ARG A 723 1.62 15.25 13.04
C ARG A 723 1.16 13.97 13.73
N TYR A 724 1.95 12.91 13.59
CA TYR A 724 1.86 11.77 14.52
C TYR A 724 2.25 12.22 15.93
N GLY A 725 1.54 11.69 16.92
CA GLY A 725 1.90 11.79 18.34
C GLY A 725 2.63 10.54 18.80
N ALA A 726 2.54 10.21 20.08
CA ALA A 726 2.95 8.90 20.57
C ALA A 726 1.88 7.84 20.22
N ASP A 727 2.34 6.65 19.85
CA ASP A 727 1.54 5.56 19.28
C ASP A 727 0.47 5.08 20.27
N GLU A 728 0.88 4.94 21.52
CA GLU A 728 0.08 4.71 22.73
C GLU A 728 -0.97 5.79 23.06
N GLY A 729 -0.91 6.96 22.42
CA GLY A 729 -1.76 8.12 22.69
C GLY A 729 -1.04 9.30 23.35
N LEU A 730 -1.66 10.48 23.29
CA LEU A 730 -1.14 11.73 23.86
C LEU A 730 -0.88 11.56 25.38
N PRO A 731 0.31 11.92 25.89
CA PRO A 731 0.64 11.79 27.31
C PRO A 731 -0.39 12.45 28.24
N GLU A 732 -0.88 13.64 27.89
CA GLU A 732 -1.85 14.39 28.70
C GLU A 732 -3.22 13.69 28.77
N LEU A 733 -3.65 13.06 27.67
CA LEU A 733 -4.87 12.25 27.62
C LEU A 733 -4.71 10.94 28.39
N ARG A 734 -3.55 10.28 28.29
CA ARG A 734 -3.27 9.05 29.05
C ARG A 734 -3.23 9.31 30.56
N GLU A 735 -2.62 10.41 30.98
CA GLU A 735 -2.61 10.83 32.38
C GLU A 735 -4.03 11.17 32.89
N ALA A 736 -4.83 11.88 32.08
CA ALA A 736 -6.24 12.14 32.41
C ALA A 736 -7.07 10.84 32.51
N LEU A 737 -6.86 9.89 31.58
CA LEU A 737 -7.54 8.59 31.58
C LEU A 737 -7.16 7.72 32.79
N ILE A 738 -5.88 7.66 33.17
CA ILE A 738 -5.43 6.96 34.39
C ILE A 738 -6.08 7.58 35.64
N LYS A 739 -6.17 8.91 35.71
CA LYS A 739 -6.86 9.61 36.81
C LYS A 739 -8.37 9.34 36.84
N LYS A 740 -9.03 9.24 35.68
CA LYS A 740 -10.45 8.86 35.57
C LYS A 740 -10.67 7.41 36.01
N LEU A 741 -9.89 6.47 35.50
CA LEU A 741 -9.95 5.05 35.83
C LEU A 741 -9.81 4.78 37.34
N GLY A 742 -8.86 5.45 38.00
CA GLY A 742 -8.67 5.35 39.45
C GLY A 742 -9.71 6.09 40.31
N ARG A 743 -10.53 6.99 39.74
CA ARG A 743 -11.56 7.76 40.48
C ARG A 743 -12.97 7.24 40.28
N GLU A 744 -13.29 6.81 39.06
CA GLU A 744 -14.65 6.44 38.65
C GLU A 744 -14.83 4.92 38.54
N ASN A 745 -13.77 4.19 38.18
CA ASN A 745 -13.83 2.76 37.88
C ASN A 745 -13.09 1.88 38.91
N ASN A 746 -12.43 2.48 39.91
CA ASN A 746 -11.55 1.80 40.90
C ASN A 746 -10.40 0.97 40.28
N LEU A 747 -9.90 1.39 39.12
CA LEU A 747 -8.81 0.74 38.41
C LEU A 747 -7.49 1.49 38.67
N HIS A 748 -6.62 0.93 39.51
CA HIS A 748 -5.41 1.57 40.03
C HIS A 748 -4.11 0.94 39.50
N LYS A 749 -4.15 -0.29 38.99
CA LYS A 749 -3.02 -1.04 38.39
C LYS A 749 -3.09 -1.05 36.86
N SER A 750 -3.90 -0.18 36.27
CA SER A 750 -4.12 -0.12 34.83
C SER A 750 -3.26 0.96 34.15
N SER A 751 -2.52 0.55 33.11
CA SER A 751 -1.93 1.45 32.11
C SER A 751 -2.86 1.62 30.91
N VAL A 752 -2.70 2.71 30.16
CA VAL A 752 -3.64 3.12 29.09
C VAL A 752 -2.97 3.20 27.73
N MET A 753 -3.68 2.70 26.71
CA MET A 753 -3.42 2.91 25.28
C MET A 753 -4.66 3.47 24.58
N VAL A 754 -4.51 4.60 23.87
CA VAL A 754 -5.58 5.27 23.13
C VAL A 754 -5.70 4.69 21.71
N THR A 755 -6.92 4.50 21.23
CA THR A 755 -7.24 3.74 19.99
C THR A 755 -8.30 4.46 19.16
N ALA A 756 -8.45 4.06 17.89
CA ALA A 756 -9.44 4.52 16.91
C ALA A 756 -10.89 4.04 17.20
N GLY A 757 -11.26 3.97 18.48
CA GLY A 757 -12.53 3.44 18.99
C GLY A 757 -12.44 1.98 19.44
N ALA A 758 -13.34 1.58 20.34
CA ALA A 758 -13.32 0.27 21.01
C ALA A 758 -13.25 -0.95 20.07
N ASN A 759 -13.80 -0.89 18.86
CA ASN A 759 -13.65 -1.99 17.89
C ASN A 759 -12.17 -2.24 17.51
N GLN A 760 -11.34 -1.20 17.40
CA GLN A 760 -9.90 -1.36 17.12
C GLN A 760 -9.12 -1.74 18.39
N ALA A 761 -9.53 -1.23 19.56
CA ALA A 761 -9.04 -1.72 20.85
C ALA A 761 -9.23 -3.25 20.98
N PHE A 762 -10.42 -3.76 20.65
CA PHE A 762 -10.72 -5.19 20.68
C PHE A 762 -9.84 -5.98 19.70
N VAL A 763 -9.71 -5.52 18.45
CA VAL A 763 -8.83 -6.17 17.46
C VAL A 763 -7.36 -6.16 17.90
N ASN A 764 -6.87 -5.08 18.49
CA ASN A 764 -5.51 -5.03 19.05
C ASN A 764 -5.32 -6.07 20.16
N VAL A 765 -6.29 -6.19 21.07
CA VAL A 765 -6.25 -7.15 22.18
C VAL A 765 -6.27 -8.59 21.65
N VAL A 766 -7.15 -8.94 20.71
CA VAL A 766 -7.18 -10.29 20.11
C VAL A 766 -5.87 -10.63 19.41
N LEU A 767 -5.32 -9.71 18.59
CA LEU A 767 -4.03 -9.91 17.91
C LEU A 767 -2.81 -9.90 18.85
N THR A 768 -2.98 -9.51 20.11
CA THR A 768 -1.92 -9.54 21.12
C THR A 768 -1.98 -10.78 22.01
N LEU A 769 -3.17 -11.39 22.17
CA LEU A 769 -3.44 -12.45 23.15
C LEU A 769 -3.81 -13.80 22.53
N CYS A 770 -4.02 -13.89 21.21
CA CYS A 770 -4.47 -15.10 20.53
C CYS A 770 -3.72 -15.33 19.20
N ASP A 771 -3.30 -16.57 18.97
CA ASP A 771 -2.75 -17.04 17.70
C ASP A 771 -3.86 -17.51 16.74
N ALA A 772 -3.52 -17.59 15.45
CA ALA A 772 -4.41 -18.19 14.46
C ALA A 772 -4.54 -19.71 14.71
N GLY A 773 -5.75 -20.17 15.02
CA GLY A 773 -6.02 -21.54 15.45
C GLY A 773 -6.50 -21.67 16.91
N ASP A 774 -6.35 -20.64 17.74
CA ASP A 774 -6.76 -20.68 19.15
C ASP A 774 -8.28 -20.85 19.34
N SER A 775 -8.65 -21.23 20.56
CA SER A 775 -10.02 -21.22 21.07
C SER A 775 -10.28 -19.98 21.93
N VAL A 776 -11.49 -19.42 21.86
CA VAL A 776 -11.97 -18.29 22.69
C VAL A 776 -13.40 -18.52 23.15
N VAL A 777 -13.84 -17.80 24.18
CA VAL A 777 -15.19 -17.89 24.74
C VAL A 777 -15.89 -16.52 24.72
N MET A 778 -17.17 -16.51 24.37
CA MET A 778 -18.09 -15.38 24.55
C MET A 778 -19.50 -15.88 24.90
N PHE A 779 -20.46 -14.99 25.15
CA PHE A 779 -21.80 -15.37 25.61
C PHE A 779 -22.91 -14.78 24.74
N ALA A 780 -23.98 -15.55 24.52
CA ALA A 780 -25.16 -15.11 23.78
C ALA A 780 -26.16 -14.36 24.70
N PRO A 781 -26.73 -13.22 24.27
CA PRO A 781 -26.50 -12.57 22.99
C PRO A 781 -25.19 -11.75 22.97
N TYR A 782 -24.38 -11.88 21.92
CA TYR A 782 -23.06 -11.24 21.82
C TYR A 782 -23.02 -9.99 20.93
N TYR A 783 -22.07 -9.08 21.17
CA TYR A 783 -21.77 -8.01 20.20
C TYR A 783 -21.16 -8.60 18.92
N PHE A 784 -21.94 -8.59 17.84
CA PHE A 784 -21.60 -9.19 16.55
C PHE A 784 -20.20 -8.83 15.99
N ASN A 785 -19.71 -7.60 16.22
CA ASN A 785 -18.37 -7.22 15.77
C ASN A 785 -17.23 -7.94 16.51
N ALA A 786 -17.43 -8.37 17.77
CA ALA A 786 -16.43 -9.14 18.52
C ALA A 786 -16.28 -10.53 17.92
N TYR A 787 -17.40 -11.21 17.64
CA TYR A 787 -17.45 -12.49 16.93
C TYR A 787 -16.76 -12.38 15.55
N MET A 788 -17.11 -11.36 14.75
CA MET A 788 -16.44 -11.09 13.48
C MET A 788 -14.93 -10.80 13.63
N SER A 789 -14.49 -10.16 14.72
CA SER A 789 -13.07 -9.88 14.96
C SER A 789 -12.26 -11.17 15.21
N PHE A 790 -12.82 -12.14 15.95
CA PHE A 790 -12.24 -13.46 16.09
C PHE A 790 -12.16 -14.20 14.73
N GLN A 791 -13.23 -14.17 13.93
CA GLN A 791 -13.23 -14.75 12.59
C GLN A 791 -12.16 -14.12 11.67
N MET A 792 -12.00 -12.79 11.70
CA MET A 792 -11.05 -12.05 10.85
C MET A 792 -9.58 -12.21 11.24
N THR A 793 -9.30 -12.40 12.54
CA THR A 793 -7.93 -12.62 13.05
C THR A 793 -7.45 -14.06 12.81
N GLY A 794 -8.38 -15.03 12.73
CA GLY A 794 -8.06 -16.43 12.44
C GLY A 794 -8.18 -17.37 13.63
N VAL A 795 -8.81 -16.92 14.72
CA VAL A 795 -9.29 -17.78 15.82
C VAL A 795 -10.21 -18.85 15.23
N ALA A 796 -9.94 -20.12 15.50
CA ALA A 796 -10.60 -21.24 14.80
C ALA A 796 -11.86 -21.74 15.52
N ASN A 797 -11.91 -21.59 16.84
CA ASN A 797 -12.97 -22.13 17.69
C ASN A 797 -13.55 -21.05 18.62
N ILE A 798 -14.69 -20.49 18.23
CA ILE A 798 -15.40 -19.46 19.01
C ILE A 798 -16.53 -20.16 19.77
N LEU A 799 -16.31 -20.41 21.06
CA LEU A 799 -17.27 -21.06 21.94
C LEU A 799 -18.27 -20.01 22.44
N VAL A 800 -19.55 -20.21 22.15
CA VAL A 800 -20.63 -19.29 22.55
C VAL A 800 -21.44 -19.93 23.67
N GLY A 801 -21.27 -19.43 24.90
CA GLY A 801 -22.01 -19.85 26.07
C GLY A 801 -23.42 -19.25 26.13
N PRO A 802 -24.34 -19.87 26.90
CA PRO A 802 -25.67 -19.31 27.13
C PRO A 802 -25.61 -18.07 28.04
N GLY A 803 -26.55 -17.16 27.83
CA GLY A 803 -26.96 -16.18 28.82
C GLY A 803 -28.14 -16.72 29.64
N ASP A 804 -28.25 -16.33 30.91
CA ASP A 804 -29.26 -16.87 31.82
C ASP A 804 -30.70 -16.57 31.36
N ALA A 805 -31.61 -17.53 31.59
CA ALA A 805 -32.97 -17.50 31.09
C ALA A 805 -33.85 -16.37 31.67
N LYS A 806 -33.39 -15.62 32.68
CA LYS A 806 -34.09 -14.47 33.28
C LYS A 806 -33.43 -13.14 32.91
N ALA A 807 -32.14 -12.94 33.23
CA ALA A 807 -31.45 -11.66 33.10
C ALA A 807 -30.36 -11.60 32.00
N LEU A 808 -30.19 -12.67 31.20
CA LEU A 808 -29.19 -12.77 30.13
C LEU A 808 -27.74 -12.55 30.62
N HIS A 809 -27.45 -12.78 31.90
CA HIS A 809 -26.07 -12.75 32.38
C HIS A 809 -25.28 -13.96 31.85
N PRO A 810 -23.95 -13.86 31.66
CA PRO A 810 -23.11 -15.01 31.31
C PRO A 810 -23.25 -16.19 32.28
N ASP A 811 -23.47 -17.40 31.76
CA ASP A 811 -23.49 -18.63 32.55
C ASP A 811 -22.06 -19.00 32.98
N ALA A 812 -21.75 -18.74 34.26
CA ALA A 812 -20.45 -19.02 34.85
C ALA A 812 -20.23 -20.51 35.15
N ASP A 813 -21.28 -21.30 35.37
CA ASP A 813 -21.16 -22.76 35.60
C ASP A 813 -20.85 -23.49 34.28
N TRP A 814 -21.50 -23.05 33.19
CA TRP A 814 -21.13 -23.46 31.83
C TRP A 814 -19.71 -23.02 31.47
N LEU A 815 -19.29 -21.80 31.82
CA LEU A 815 -17.92 -21.33 31.56
C LEU A 815 -16.89 -22.20 32.28
N GLU A 816 -17.09 -22.45 33.57
CA GLU A 816 -16.19 -23.24 34.41
C GLU A 816 -16.03 -24.66 33.85
N SER A 817 -17.14 -25.30 33.46
CA SER A 817 -17.13 -26.60 32.78
C SER A 817 -16.42 -26.53 31.41
N THR A 818 -16.64 -25.47 30.63
CA THR A 818 -16.09 -25.32 29.29
C THR A 818 -14.56 -25.13 29.31
N LEU A 819 -14.03 -24.31 30.21
CA LEU A 819 -12.58 -24.13 30.35
C LEU A 819 -11.88 -25.38 30.89
N LYS A 820 -12.54 -26.14 31.78
CA LYS A 820 -12.00 -27.40 32.34
C LYS A 820 -12.00 -28.55 31.31
N ASN A 821 -12.96 -28.60 30.40
CA ASN A 821 -13.12 -29.70 29.44
C ASN A 821 -12.55 -29.43 28.04
N THR A 822 -12.28 -28.18 27.67
CA THR A 822 -11.72 -27.84 26.34
C THR A 822 -10.20 -27.91 26.35
N VAL A 823 -9.61 -28.69 25.44
CA VAL A 823 -8.15 -28.83 25.28
C VAL A 823 -7.75 -28.56 23.81
N PRO A 824 -6.82 -27.63 23.53
CA PRO A 824 -6.19 -26.70 24.48
C PRO A 824 -7.21 -25.72 25.08
N THR A 825 -6.97 -25.30 26.32
CA THR A 825 -7.83 -24.37 27.05
C THR A 825 -7.95 -23.03 26.30
N PRO A 826 -9.17 -22.46 26.15
CA PRO A 826 -9.38 -21.20 25.45
C PRO A 826 -8.51 -20.06 26.00
N LYS A 827 -7.88 -19.26 25.13
CA LYS A 827 -6.97 -18.19 25.56
C LYS A 827 -7.67 -17.02 26.22
N LEU A 828 -8.89 -16.73 25.77
CA LEU A 828 -9.56 -15.45 25.98
C LEU A 828 -11.06 -15.69 26.16
N VAL A 829 -11.61 -15.14 27.23
CA VAL A 829 -13.04 -15.05 27.53
C VAL A 829 -13.44 -13.58 27.39
N THR A 830 -14.54 -13.27 26.71
CA THR A 830 -15.02 -11.88 26.59
C THR A 830 -16.46 -11.68 27.04
N VAL A 831 -16.68 -10.57 27.74
CA VAL A 831 -17.98 -10.11 28.25
C VAL A 831 -18.13 -8.61 27.95
N VAL A 832 -19.37 -8.12 27.89
CA VAL A 832 -19.70 -6.71 27.63
C VAL A 832 -20.52 -6.19 28.81
N ASN A 833 -20.10 -5.11 29.45
CA ASN A 833 -20.75 -4.56 30.64
C ASN A 833 -20.74 -3.02 30.67
N PRO A 834 -21.88 -2.32 30.54
CA PRO A 834 -23.21 -2.85 30.27
C PRO A 834 -23.36 -3.44 28.85
N GLY A 835 -24.19 -4.46 28.73
CA GLY A 835 -24.27 -5.36 27.58
C GLY A 835 -24.76 -4.71 26.29
N ASN A 836 -23.94 -4.80 25.26
CA ASN A 836 -24.37 -4.69 23.86
C ASN A 836 -24.36 -6.11 23.29
N PRO A 837 -25.49 -6.68 22.83
CA PRO A 837 -26.74 -6.02 22.48
C PRO A 837 -27.84 -6.02 23.55
N SER A 838 -27.65 -6.71 24.68
CA SER A 838 -28.74 -7.06 25.60
C SER A 838 -29.39 -5.88 26.31
N GLY A 839 -28.62 -4.83 26.62
CA GLY A 839 -29.02 -3.78 27.57
C GLY A 839 -28.86 -4.19 29.04
N THR A 840 -28.21 -5.31 29.32
CA THR A 840 -28.14 -5.90 30.67
C THR A 840 -26.84 -5.56 31.40
N TYR A 841 -26.89 -5.45 32.73
CA TYR A 841 -25.71 -5.16 33.58
C TYR A 841 -25.23 -6.42 34.30
N ILE A 842 -23.92 -6.70 34.28
CA ILE A 842 -23.34 -7.86 34.97
C ILE A 842 -22.95 -7.46 36.40
N PRO A 843 -23.51 -8.09 37.45
CA PRO A 843 -23.17 -7.78 38.84
C PRO A 843 -21.69 -8.04 39.17
N GLU A 844 -21.12 -7.22 40.07
CA GLU A 844 -19.74 -7.32 40.54
C GLU A 844 -19.37 -8.74 41.04
N SER A 845 -20.26 -9.40 41.77
CA SER A 845 -20.07 -10.76 42.27
C SER A 845 -19.91 -11.79 41.15
N LEU A 846 -20.65 -11.61 40.04
CA LEU A 846 -20.56 -12.48 38.87
C LEU A 846 -19.34 -12.15 38.00
N LEU A 847 -18.99 -10.86 37.84
CA LEU A 847 -17.74 -10.46 37.19
C LEU A 847 -16.52 -11.02 37.93
N LYS A 848 -16.53 -10.99 39.27
CA LYS A 848 -15.49 -11.61 40.11
C LYS A 848 -15.45 -13.12 39.91
N ARG A 849 -16.58 -13.84 39.99
CA ARG A 849 -16.62 -15.30 39.71
C ARG A 849 -16.05 -15.63 38.32
N ILE A 850 -16.44 -14.90 37.27
CA ILE A 850 -15.93 -15.10 35.91
C ILE A 850 -14.42 -14.85 35.85
N SER A 851 -13.92 -13.81 36.53
CA SER A 851 -12.48 -13.52 36.64
C SER A 851 -11.71 -14.64 37.34
N ASP A 852 -12.21 -15.16 38.47
CA ASP A 852 -11.56 -16.24 39.21
C ASP A 852 -11.53 -17.54 38.38
N ILE A 853 -12.62 -17.88 37.69
CA ILE A 853 -12.68 -19.00 36.73
C ILE A 853 -11.64 -18.84 35.60
N CYS A 854 -11.52 -17.64 35.02
CA CYS A 854 -10.50 -17.37 33.99
C CYS A 854 -9.08 -17.52 34.55
N LYS A 855 -8.85 -17.05 35.78
CA LYS A 855 -7.55 -17.10 36.45
C LYS A 855 -7.10 -18.53 36.73
N GLU A 856 -8.00 -19.38 37.24
CA GLU A 856 -7.72 -20.80 37.50
C GLU A 856 -7.39 -21.57 36.22
N ALA A 857 -8.03 -21.21 35.10
CA ALA A 857 -7.81 -21.82 33.79
C ALA A 857 -6.62 -21.22 33.00
N GLY A 858 -5.99 -20.14 33.49
CA GLY A 858 -4.90 -19.45 32.77
C GLY A 858 -5.38 -18.62 31.56
N CYS A 859 -6.65 -18.22 31.55
CA CYS A 859 -7.30 -17.48 30.47
C CYS A 859 -7.31 -15.96 30.71
N TRP A 860 -7.23 -15.18 29.64
CA TRP A 860 -7.50 -13.74 29.68
C TRP A 860 -8.99 -13.44 29.76
N LEU A 861 -9.37 -12.42 30.54
CA LEU A 861 -10.73 -11.87 30.57
C LEU A 861 -10.74 -10.49 29.92
N VAL A 862 -11.53 -10.31 28.85
CA VAL A 862 -11.67 -9.04 28.11
C VAL A 862 -13.07 -8.45 28.32
N ILE A 863 -13.13 -7.33 29.03
CA ILE A 863 -14.37 -6.66 29.43
C ILE A 863 -14.55 -5.41 28.56
N ASP A 864 -15.59 -5.38 27.71
CA ASP A 864 -15.98 -4.18 26.96
C ASP A 864 -16.94 -3.31 27.80
N ASN A 865 -16.41 -2.21 28.31
CA ASN A 865 -17.08 -1.18 29.11
C ASN A 865 -17.45 0.07 28.27
N THR A 866 -17.66 -0.07 26.95
CA THR A 866 -18.07 1.03 26.03
C THR A 866 -19.29 1.83 26.50
N TYR A 867 -20.09 1.29 27.42
CA TYR A 867 -21.33 1.89 27.93
C TYR A 867 -21.27 2.26 29.44
N GLU A 868 -20.08 2.45 30.03
CA GLU A 868 -19.90 2.70 31.48
C GLU A 868 -20.83 3.76 32.12
N TYR A 869 -21.12 4.87 31.42
CA TYR A 869 -22.01 5.93 31.93
C TYR A 869 -23.50 5.69 31.67
N PHE A 870 -23.86 4.65 30.93
CA PHE A 870 -25.24 4.33 30.55
C PHE A 870 -25.80 3.32 31.54
N MET A 871 -26.16 3.82 32.72
CA MET A 871 -26.77 3.08 33.82
C MET A 871 -28.10 3.75 34.19
N TYR A 872 -29.08 2.96 34.60
CA TYR A 872 -30.41 3.43 34.99
C TYR A 872 -30.83 2.88 36.35
N ASP A 873 -31.94 3.40 36.88
CA ASP A 873 -32.60 2.88 38.09
C ASP A 873 -31.65 2.84 39.32
N ASP A 874 -30.92 3.94 39.52
CA ASP A 874 -29.88 4.18 40.55
C ASP A 874 -28.71 3.17 40.59
N ARG A 875 -28.59 2.31 39.56
CA ARG A 875 -27.48 1.37 39.42
C ARG A 875 -26.18 2.10 39.08
N LYS A 876 -25.07 1.50 39.50
CA LYS A 876 -23.71 1.97 39.19
C LYS A 876 -22.98 0.94 38.37
N HIS A 877 -22.17 1.41 37.42
CA HIS A 877 -21.25 0.56 36.67
C HIS A 877 -20.11 0.07 37.59
N VAL A 878 -19.54 -1.09 37.26
CA VAL A 878 -18.44 -1.70 38.02
C VAL A 878 -17.43 -2.31 37.06
N CYS A 879 -16.16 -1.99 37.28
CA CYS A 879 -15.00 -2.63 36.65
C CYS A 879 -14.25 -3.51 37.66
N ILE A 880 -13.37 -4.37 37.17
CA ILE A 880 -12.42 -5.15 37.98
C ILE A 880 -11.03 -5.16 37.33
N GLU A 881 -9.98 -5.28 38.15
CA GLU A 881 -8.59 -5.44 37.72
C GLU A 881 -7.92 -6.67 38.35
N ALA A 882 -7.15 -7.38 37.53
CA ALA A 882 -6.13 -8.36 37.88
C ALA A 882 -5.21 -8.54 36.66
N ASP A 883 -4.10 -9.26 36.84
CA ASP A 883 -3.05 -9.36 35.82
C ASP A 883 -3.49 -10.11 34.54
N HIS A 884 -4.62 -10.83 34.57
CA HIS A 884 -5.24 -11.50 33.43
C HIS A 884 -6.46 -10.76 32.85
N ILE A 885 -6.76 -9.53 33.28
CA ILE A 885 -7.95 -8.77 32.86
C ILE A 885 -7.56 -7.57 31.99
N VAL A 886 -8.20 -7.42 30.83
CA VAL A 886 -8.12 -6.22 29.99
C VAL A 886 -9.49 -5.56 29.88
N ASN A 887 -9.57 -4.27 30.19
CA ASN A 887 -10.79 -3.47 30.10
C ASN A 887 -10.73 -2.56 28.85
N ILE A 888 -11.82 -2.47 28.09
CA ILE A 888 -11.95 -1.64 26.88
C ILE A 888 -13.03 -0.58 27.11
N PHE A 889 -12.81 0.64 26.61
CA PHE A 889 -13.71 1.79 26.81
C PHE A 889 -13.84 2.65 25.54
N SER A 890 -14.90 3.48 25.45
CA SER A 890 -15.03 4.42 24.33
C SER A 890 -15.76 5.72 24.63
N PHE A 891 -15.18 6.82 24.14
CA PHE A 891 -15.80 8.14 24.06
C PHE A 891 -17.01 8.19 23.11
N SER A 892 -17.19 7.17 22.25
CA SER A 892 -18.15 7.18 21.14
C SER A 892 -19.57 7.53 21.57
N LYS A 893 -20.05 7.01 22.71
CA LYS A 893 -21.43 7.22 23.16
C LYS A 893 -21.51 8.28 24.24
N ALA A 894 -20.69 8.16 25.28
CA ALA A 894 -20.62 9.11 26.39
C ALA A 894 -20.58 10.57 25.90
N TYR A 895 -19.58 10.89 25.07
CA TYR A 895 -19.33 12.24 24.58
C TYR A 895 -19.75 12.45 23.11
N GLY A 896 -20.68 11.65 22.57
CA GLY A 896 -21.16 11.78 21.18
C GLY A 896 -20.08 11.60 20.09
N MET A 897 -18.87 11.14 20.44
CA MET A 897 -17.68 11.09 19.56
C MET A 897 -17.72 9.97 18.50
N MET A 898 -18.92 9.59 18.04
CA MET A 898 -19.20 8.42 17.20
C MET A 898 -18.47 8.44 15.85
N GLY A 899 -18.37 9.61 15.24
CA GLY A 899 -17.63 9.88 14.01
C GLY A 899 -16.17 10.29 14.23
N TRP A 900 -15.79 10.69 15.45
CA TRP A 900 -14.42 11.08 15.83
C TRP A 900 -13.55 9.87 16.21
N ARG A 901 -14.16 8.70 16.44
CA ARG A 901 -13.47 7.40 16.55
C ARG A 901 -12.39 7.35 17.64
N VAL A 902 -12.76 7.58 18.90
CA VAL A 902 -11.83 7.45 20.04
C VAL A 902 -12.32 6.40 21.04
N GLY A 903 -11.38 5.59 21.52
CA GLY A 903 -11.54 4.66 22.63
C GLY A 903 -10.18 4.37 23.26
N TYR A 904 -10.15 3.49 24.25
CA TYR A 904 -8.90 3.12 24.91
C TYR A 904 -8.95 1.71 25.50
N ILE A 905 -7.76 1.12 25.61
CA ILE A 905 -7.48 -0.11 26.35
C ILE A 905 -6.93 0.30 27.70
N ALA A 906 -7.48 -0.24 28.78
CA ALA A 906 -6.89 -0.25 30.11
C ALA A 906 -6.38 -1.68 30.38
N TYR A 907 -5.05 -1.83 30.46
CA TYR A 907 -4.35 -3.12 30.59
C TYR A 907 -3.47 -3.13 31.84
N PRO A 908 -3.20 -4.29 32.46
CA PRO A 908 -2.49 -4.38 33.72
C PRO A 908 -1.02 -3.95 33.55
N SER A 909 -0.55 -3.05 34.42
CA SER A 909 0.81 -2.50 34.36
C SER A 909 1.89 -3.46 34.87
N GLY A 910 1.50 -4.50 35.61
CA GLY A 910 2.40 -5.51 36.18
C GLY A 910 2.76 -6.66 35.23
N VAL A 911 2.20 -6.71 34.02
CA VAL A 911 2.46 -7.80 33.07
C VAL A 911 3.59 -7.43 32.11
N ASP A 912 4.75 -8.03 32.35
CA ASP A 912 5.94 -7.84 31.52
C ASP A 912 5.66 -8.12 30.03
N GLY A 913 6.15 -7.24 29.16
CA GLY A 913 6.06 -7.38 27.72
C GLY A 913 4.69 -7.13 27.08
N LEU A 914 3.57 -7.14 27.82
CA LEU A 914 2.22 -6.92 27.27
C LEU A 914 2.10 -5.55 26.58
N ALA A 915 2.54 -4.49 27.25
CA ALA A 915 2.55 -3.13 26.70
C ALA A 915 3.31 -3.04 25.37
N ALA A 916 4.45 -3.74 25.26
CA ALA A 916 5.28 -3.75 24.06
C ALA A 916 4.67 -4.56 22.90
N GLN A 917 3.85 -5.59 23.18
CA GLN A 917 3.12 -6.31 22.12
C GLN A 917 1.93 -5.48 21.64
N LEU A 918 1.14 -4.90 22.55
CA LEU A 918 0.07 -3.96 22.21
C LEU A 918 0.59 -2.80 21.32
N LEU A 919 1.79 -2.28 21.61
CA LEU A 919 2.41 -1.18 20.85
C LEU A 919 2.76 -1.60 19.41
N LYS A 920 3.33 -2.80 19.21
CA LYS A 920 3.58 -3.34 17.85
C LYS A 920 2.28 -3.46 17.04
N VAL A 921 1.21 -3.97 17.67
CA VAL A 921 -0.08 -4.17 17.00
C VAL A 921 -0.76 -2.83 16.69
N GLN A 922 -0.63 -1.83 17.57
CA GLN A 922 -1.05 -0.45 17.30
C GLN A 922 -0.30 0.14 16.10
N ASP A 923 1.04 0.17 16.14
CA ASP A 923 1.88 0.77 15.09
C ASP A 923 1.52 0.25 13.68
N ASN A 924 1.25 -1.05 13.59
CA ASN A 924 0.96 -1.75 12.33
C ASN A 924 -0.52 -1.72 11.90
N ILE A 925 -1.44 -1.09 12.65
CA ILE A 925 -2.86 -0.97 12.28
C ILE A 925 -3.26 0.52 12.16
N PRO A 926 -3.25 1.34 13.24
CA PRO A 926 -3.07 2.79 13.10
C PRO A 926 -1.96 3.31 14.02
N ILE A 927 -0.81 3.68 13.43
CA ILE A 927 0.39 4.27 14.07
C ILE A 927 0.07 4.95 15.42
N CYS A 928 -0.78 5.98 15.39
CA CYS A 928 -1.45 6.50 16.58
C CYS A 928 -2.92 6.80 16.30
N ALA A 929 -3.75 6.88 17.35
CA ALA A 929 -5.09 7.45 17.23
C ALA A 929 -5.05 8.93 16.78
N SER A 930 -6.03 9.38 15.99
CA SER A 930 -6.08 10.73 15.39
C SER A 930 -5.91 11.85 16.43
N ILE A 931 -4.86 12.67 16.30
CA ILE A 931 -4.46 13.67 17.31
C ILE A 931 -5.55 14.71 17.60
N ILE A 932 -6.23 15.24 16.57
CA ILE A 932 -7.36 16.16 16.76
C ILE A 932 -8.51 15.51 17.55
N SER A 933 -8.72 14.21 17.35
CA SER A 933 -9.75 13.43 18.04
C SER A 933 -9.33 13.11 19.48
N GLN A 934 -8.04 12.85 19.73
CA GLN A 934 -7.49 12.72 21.08
C GLN A 934 -7.60 14.05 21.87
N ARG A 935 -7.33 15.20 21.22
CA ARG A 935 -7.55 16.52 21.84
C ARG A 935 -9.01 16.76 22.17
N LEU A 936 -9.95 16.40 21.28
CA LEU A 936 -11.38 16.47 21.59
C LEU A 936 -11.78 15.59 22.77
N ALA A 937 -11.23 14.37 22.87
CA ALA A 937 -11.48 13.46 23.99
C ALA A 937 -11.01 14.08 25.31
N LEU A 938 -9.79 14.63 25.36
CA LEU A 938 -9.24 15.33 26.51
C LEU A 938 -10.13 16.50 26.95
N TYR A 939 -10.48 17.42 26.04
CA TYR A 939 -11.35 18.55 26.36
C TYR A 939 -12.80 18.14 26.69
N SER A 940 -13.23 16.94 26.30
CA SER A 940 -14.54 16.41 26.70
C SER A 940 -14.51 15.88 28.14
N MET A 941 -13.39 15.29 28.60
CA MET A 941 -13.22 14.89 30.01
C MET A 941 -13.18 16.08 30.96
N GLU A 942 -12.68 17.24 30.53
CA GLU A 942 -12.68 18.48 31.31
C GLU A 942 -14.10 18.97 31.69
N MET A 943 -15.15 18.48 31.02
CA MET A 943 -16.55 18.78 31.35
C MET A 943 -17.11 17.95 32.52
N GLY A 944 -16.34 16.98 33.03
CA GLY A 944 -16.75 16.05 34.07
C GLY A 944 -17.63 14.88 33.59
N PRO A 945 -17.82 13.83 34.40
CA PRO A 945 -18.78 12.77 34.15
C PRO A 945 -20.24 13.26 34.25
N GLU A 946 -20.51 14.32 35.04
CA GLU A 946 -21.84 14.87 35.25
C GLU A 946 -22.52 15.23 33.92
N TRP A 947 -21.78 15.89 33.02
CA TRP A 947 -22.24 16.25 31.68
C TRP A 947 -22.79 15.06 30.89
N VAL A 948 -22.14 13.88 31.01
CA VAL A 948 -22.61 12.65 30.36
C VAL A 948 -23.87 12.13 31.05
N THR A 949 -23.89 12.10 32.39
CA THR A 949 -25.07 11.62 33.13
C THR A 949 -26.30 12.47 32.88
N ASP A 950 -26.15 13.78 32.64
CA ASP A 950 -27.26 14.66 32.27
C ASP A 950 -27.86 14.31 30.90
N GLN A 951 -27.04 13.98 29.88
CA GLN A 951 -27.55 13.48 28.60
C GLN A 951 -28.22 12.10 28.74
N VAL A 952 -27.73 11.25 29.66
CA VAL A 952 -28.28 9.90 29.88
C VAL A 952 -29.65 9.94 30.58
N LYS A 953 -29.93 10.95 31.42
CA LYS A 953 -31.26 11.14 32.06
C LYS A 953 -32.38 11.33 31.04
N ASP A 954 -32.14 12.08 29.96
CA ASP A 954 -33.14 12.28 28.89
C ASP A 954 -33.54 10.96 28.20
N LEU A 955 -32.64 9.96 28.17
CA LEU A 955 -32.91 8.65 27.56
C LEU A 955 -33.89 7.77 28.36
N VAL A 956 -34.16 8.09 29.64
CA VAL A 956 -35.13 7.33 30.46
C VAL A 956 -36.51 7.32 29.80
N LYS A 957 -36.96 8.47 29.28
CA LYS A 957 -38.23 8.59 28.55
C LYS A 957 -38.24 7.79 27.25
N ASN A 958 -37.13 7.78 26.51
CA ASN A 958 -37.01 6.99 25.28
C ASN A 958 -37.12 5.48 25.58
N ARG A 959 -36.50 5.05 26.68
CA ARG A 959 -36.58 3.67 27.20
C ARG A 959 -38.03 3.32 27.56
N GLU A 960 -38.72 4.18 28.32
CA GLU A 960 -40.13 4.00 28.71
C GLU A 960 -41.07 3.90 27.49
N LEU A 961 -40.97 4.82 26.54
CA LEU A 961 -41.79 4.83 25.31
C LEU A 961 -41.60 3.54 24.49
N LEU A 962 -40.38 3.01 24.44
CA LEU A 962 -40.08 1.79 23.68
C LEU A 962 -40.40 0.51 24.46
N LEU A 963 -40.33 0.52 25.80
CA LEU A 963 -40.90 -0.55 26.63
C LEU A 963 -42.42 -0.65 26.45
N GLU A 964 -43.14 0.47 26.45
CA GLU A 964 -44.58 0.48 26.18
C GLU A 964 -44.90 -0.04 24.77
N ALA A 965 -44.13 0.39 23.76
CA ALA A 965 -44.31 -0.08 22.38
C ALA A 965 -43.99 -1.59 22.18
N LEU A 966 -43.20 -2.19 23.06
CA LEU A 966 -42.89 -3.63 23.04
C LEU A 966 -43.88 -4.48 23.83
N SER A 967 -44.76 -3.87 24.64
CA SER A 967 -45.78 -4.58 25.44
C SER A 967 -46.70 -5.57 24.68
N PRO A 968 -47.01 -5.42 23.36
CA PRO A 968 -47.79 -6.41 22.63
C PRO A 968 -47.16 -7.81 22.55
N LEU A 969 -45.84 -7.92 22.79
CA LEU A 969 -45.11 -9.20 22.81
C LEU A 969 -45.39 -10.05 24.06
N GLY A 970 -46.04 -9.48 25.09
CA GLY A 970 -46.40 -10.15 26.33
C GLY A 970 -45.41 -9.95 27.47
N GLU A 971 -45.84 -10.31 28.68
CA GLU A 971 -45.05 -10.16 29.90
C GLU A 971 -43.79 -11.03 29.88
N GLY A 972 -42.65 -10.47 30.29
CA GLY A 972 -41.34 -11.15 30.27
C GLY A 972 -40.72 -11.36 28.89
N ALA A 973 -41.36 -10.92 27.79
CA ALA A 973 -40.81 -11.00 26.44
C ALA A 973 -39.66 -9.99 26.20
N VAL A 974 -39.60 -8.90 26.97
CA VAL A 974 -38.54 -7.88 26.90
C VAL A 974 -37.60 -8.00 28.10
N LYS A 975 -36.31 -7.84 27.84
CA LYS A 975 -35.21 -7.87 28.82
C LYS A 975 -34.20 -6.76 28.54
N GLY A 976 -33.36 -6.48 29.53
CA GLY A 976 -32.41 -5.38 29.47
C GLY A 976 -33.06 -4.01 29.62
N GLY A 977 -32.23 -2.97 29.52
CA GLY A 977 -32.63 -1.58 29.73
C GLY A 977 -32.20 -1.03 31.09
N GLU A 978 -31.62 -1.85 31.98
CA GLU A 978 -30.94 -1.37 33.18
C GLU A 978 -29.55 -0.78 32.90
N GLY A 979 -29.01 -0.99 31.69
CA GLY A 979 -27.83 -0.30 31.18
C GLY A 979 -27.70 -0.28 29.65
N ALA A 980 -26.60 0.31 29.16
CA ALA A 980 -26.36 0.60 27.74
C ALA A 980 -27.50 1.44 27.11
N ILE A 981 -27.77 1.28 25.81
CA ILE A 981 -28.84 2.02 25.11
C ILE A 981 -29.79 1.07 24.38
N TYR A 982 -29.95 -0.14 24.91
CA TYR A 982 -30.59 -1.26 24.23
C TYR A 982 -31.72 -1.90 25.04
N LEU A 983 -32.72 -2.40 24.33
CA LEU A 983 -33.72 -3.35 24.82
C LEU A 983 -33.63 -4.61 23.96
N TRP A 984 -33.79 -5.77 24.59
CA TRP A 984 -33.73 -7.08 23.94
C TRP A 984 -35.07 -7.78 24.05
N ALA A 985 -35.77 -7.95 22.93
CA ALA A 985 -37.14 -8.49 22.90
C ALA A 985 -37.21 -9.82 22.15
N LYS A 986 -37.91 -10.80 22.73
CA LYS A 986 -38.26 -12.07 22.09
C LYS A 986 -39.49 -11.89 21.19
N LEU A 987 -39.44 -12.44 19.99
CA LEU A 987 -40.59 -12.52 19.09
C LEU A 987 -41.47 -13.74 19.44
N PRO A 988 -42.75 -13.78 19.03
CA PRO A 988 -43.58 -14.99 19.14
C PRO A 988 -42.90 -16.19 18.49
N ASP A 989 -42.97 -17.38 19.10
CA ASP A 989 -42.19 -18.57 18.72
C ASP A 989 -42.36 -19.04 17.26
N LYS A 990 -43.43 -18.62 16.58
CA LYS A 990 -43.65 -18.81 15.13
C LYS A 990 -42.69 -18.00 14.23
N TYR A 991 -41.95 -17.02 14.76
CA TYR A 991 -41.13 -16.07 14.00
C TYR A 991 -39.62 -16.19 14.31
N MET A 992 -39.06 -17.37 14.06
CA MET A 992 -37.61 -17.63 14.25
C MET A 992 -36.72 -16.94 13.19
N ASP A 993 -37.22 -16.67 11.98
CA ASP A 993 -36.55 -15.77 11.02
C ASP A 993 -36.84 -14.30 11.40
N ASP A 994 -36.06 -13.79 12.34
CA ASP A 994 -36.13 -12.39 12.78
C ASP A 994 -35.68 -11.39 11.69
N PHE A 995 -34.91 -11.82 10.69
CA PHE A 995 -34.61 -11.02 9.51
C PHE A 995 -35.87 -10.76 8.68
N GLU A 996 -36.75 -11.75 8.50
CA GLU A 996 -38.03 -11.58 7.80
C GLU A 996 -38.92 -10.55 8.53
N VAL A 997 -39.07 -10.68 9.84
CA VAL A 997 -39.83 -9.72 10.67
C VAL A 997 -39.26 -8.30 10.58
N VAL A 998 -37.93 -8.14 10.65
CA VAL A 998 -37.29 -6.82 10.50
C VAL A 998 -37.49 -6.23 9.10
N HIS A 999 -37.48 -7.05 8.04
CA HIS A 999 -37.79 -6.59 6.68
C HIS A 999 -39.28 -6.21 6.51
N TRP A 1000 -40.19 -6.94 7.14
CA TRP A 1000 -41.62 -6.65 7.12
C TRP A 1000 -41.94 -5.37 7.91
N LEU A 1001 -41.42 -5.21 9.13
CA LEU A 1001 -41.52 -3.97 9.93
C LEU A 1001 -40.98 -2.75 9.17
N ALA A 1002 -39.82 -2.88 8.51
CA ALA A 1002 -39.25 -1.79 7.71
C ALA A 1002 -40.15 -1.44 6.53
N LYS A 1003 -40.59 -2.43 5.74
CA LYS A 1003 -41.43 -2.18 4.54
C LYS A 1003 -42.82 -1.65 4.89
N ARG A 1004 -43.50 -2.24 5.87
CA ARG A 1004 -44.91 -1.95 6.21
C ARG A 1004 -45.03 -0.81 7.22
N HIS A 1005 -44.34 -0.89 8.35
CA HIS A 1005 -44.46 0.05 9.48
C HIS A 1005 -43.40 1.17 9.48
N LYS A 1006 -42.46 1.16 8.51
CA LYS A 1006 -41.41 2.19 8.35
C LYS A 1006 -40.53 2.34 9.60
N ILE A 1007 -40.24 1.21 10.24
CA ILE A 1007 -39.40 1.11 11.44
C ILE A 1007 -38.42 -0.05 11.27
N VAL A 1008 -37.14 0.15 11.59
CA VAL A 1008 -36.12 -0.91 11.50
C VAL A 1008 -35.39 -1.13 12.82
N LEU A 1009 -35.17 -2.41 13.15
CA LEU A 1009 -34.49 -2.91 14.34
C LEU A 1009 -33.22 -3.71 13.93
N ILE A 1010 -32.53 -4.34 14.88
CA ILE A 1010 -31.52 -5.38 14.56
C ILE A 1010 -32.09 -6.77 14.85
N PRO A 1011 -31.99 -7.74 13.91
CA PRO A 1011 -32.37 -9.13 14.15
C PRO A 1011 -31.42 -9.81 15.14
N GLY A 1012 -31.97 -10.61 16.05
CA GLY A 1012 -31.25 -11.26 17.14
C GLY A 1012 -30.32 -12.37 16.67
N SER A 1013 -30.63 -13.01 15.54
CA SER A 1013 -29.77 -13.98 14.84
C SER A 1013 -28.33 -13.49 14.66
N SER A 1014 -28.12 -12.19 14.37
CA SER A 1014 -26.76 -11.63 14.21
C SER A 1014 -25.95 -11.59 15.51
N SER A 1015 -26.59 -11.76 16.66
CA SER A 1015 -25.96 -11.82 17.99
C SER A 1015 -26.08 -13.21 18.63
N GLY A 1016 -26.32 -14.25 17.82
CA GLY A 1016 -26.40 -15.65 18.27
C GLY A 1016 -27.77 -16.11 18.76
N CYS A 1017 -28.79 -15.26 18.74
CA CYS A 1017 -30.11 -15.53 19.34
C CYS A 1017 -31.26 -15.28 18.34
N PRO A 1018 -31.54 -16.22 17.42
CA PRO A 1018 -32.68 -16.13 16.51
C PRO A 1018 -34.03 -15.97 17.21
N GLY A 1019 -35.04 -15.47 16.48
CA GLY A 1019 -36.36 -15.19 17.04
C GLY A 1019 -36.39 -14.03 18.04
N HIS A 1020 -35.42 -13.11 17.98
CA HIS A 1020 -35.34 -11.94 18.85
C HIS A 1020 -35.05 -10.67 18.05
N VAL A 1021 -35.21 -9.50 18.66
CA VAL A 1021 -34.79 -8.22 18.10
C VAL A 1021 -34.13 -7.34 19.16
N ARG A 1022 -33.11 -6.58 18.74
CA ARG A 1022 -32.50 -5.49 19.52
C ARG A 1022 -33.05 -4.15 19.06
N ILE A 1023 -33.53 -3.37 20.02
CA ILE A 1023 -34.01 -2.01 19.86
C ILE A 1023 -32.97 -1.07 20.50
N SER A 1024 -32.61 0.02 19.82
CA SER A 1024 -31.71 1.08 20.28
C SER A 1024 -32.52 2.33 20.62
N PHE A 1025 -32.46 2.80 21.87
CA PHE A 1025 -33.24 3.97 22.34
C PHE A 1025 -32.42 5.25 22.48
N GLY A 1026 -31.10 5.20 22.29
CA GLY A 1026 -30.22 6.38 22.37
C GLY A 1026 -30.31 7.34 21.16
N GLY A 1027 -30.71 6.83 19.99
CA GLY A 1027 -30.43 7.49 18.71
C GLY A 1027 -31.37 8.60 18.27
N LEU A 1028 -32.46 8.84 19.00
CA LEU A 1028 -33.52 9.78 18.63
C LEU A 1028 -33.81 10.74 19.79
N ILE A 1029 -34.22 11.97 19.47
CA ILE A 1029 -34.82 12.88 20.47
C ILE A 1029 -36.22 12.39 20.88
N GLU A 1030 -36.70 12.75 22.07
CA GLU A 1030 -37.98 12.26 22.64
C GLU A 1030 -39.15 12.32 21.65
N LYS A 1031 -39.28 13.44 20.92
CA LYS A 1031 -40.33 13.66 19.91
C LYS A 1031 -40.31 12.61 18.80
N ASP A 1032 -39.13 12.31 18.26
CA ASP A 1032 -38.98 11.39 17.14
C ASP A 1032 -38.99 9.93 17.63
N CYS A 1033 -38.50 9.68 18.84
CA CYS A 1033 -38.63 8.41 19.54
C CYS A 1033 -40.11 8.05 19.78
N ARG A 1034 -40.96 9.02 20.11
CA ARG A 1034 -42.42 8.82 20.27
C ARG A 1034 -43.09 8.38 18.95
N VAL A 1035 -42.68 8.93 17.81
CA VAL A 1035 -43.15 8.48 16.47
C VAL A 1035 -42.60 7.09 16.12
N ALA A 1036 -41.36 6.79 16.51
CA ALA A 1036 -40.75 5.48 16.33
C ALA A 1036 -41.47 4.39 17.15
N ALA A 1037 -41.81 4.71 18.41
CA ALA A 1037 -42.54 3.86 19.34
C ALA A 1037 -43.96 3.53 18.83
N GLU A 1038 -44.73 4.54 18.39
CA GLU A 1038 -46.06 4.33 17.80
C GLU A 1038 -46.02 3.40 16.58
N ARG A 1039 -45.07 3.61 15.66
CA ARG A 1039 -44.86 2.74 14.49
C ARG A 1039 -44.48 1.31 14.88
N LEU A 1040 -43.62 1.15 15.89
CA LEU A 1040 -43.20 -0.14 16.40
C LEU A 1040 -44.37 -0.88 17.05
N ARG A 1041 -45.10 -0.22 17.96
CA ARG A 1041 -46.27 -0.77 18.67
C ARG A 1041 -47.28 -1.35 17.70
N LYS A 1042 -47.73 -0.53 16.73
CA LYS A 1042 -48.69 -0.94 15.71
C LYS A 1042 -48.19 -2.13 14.87
N GLY A 1043 -46.89 -2.21 14.59
CA GLY A 1043 -46.28 -3.34 13.91
C GLY A 1043 -46.28 -4.63 14.73
N LEU A 1044 -46.08 -4.53 16.05
CA LEU A 1044 -46.07 -5.70 16.94
C LEU A 1044 -47.49 -6.16 17.30
N GLU A 1045 -48.44 -5.23 17.48
CA GLU A 1045 -49.87 -5.54 17.60
C GLU A 1045 -50.38 -6.28 16.35
N GLU A 1046 -49.99 -5.86 15.14
CA GLU A 1046 -50.34 -6.57 13.91
C GLU A 1046 -49.62 -7.93 13.81
N LEU A 1047 -48.31 -8.01 14.12
CA LEU A 1047 -47.52 -9.26 14.09
C LEU A 1047 -48.07 -10.34 15.03
N VAL A 1048 -48.57 -9.95 16.20
CA VAL A 1048 -49.15 -10.87 17.19
C VAL A 1048 -50.55 -11.31 16.76
N ASN A 1049 -51.46 -10.36 16.49
CA ASN A 1049 -52.87 -10.64 16.23
C ASN A 1049 -53.14 -11.22 14.83
N SER A 1050 -52.54 -10.64 13.80
CA SER A 1050 -52.80 -10.97 12.38
C SER A 1050 -51.61 -11.66 11.69
N GLY A 1051 -50.40 -11.48 12.23
CA GLY A 1051 -49.16 -11.96 11.64
C GLY A 1051 -48.57 -11.03 10.57
N MET A 1052 -47.59 -11.54 9.83
CA MET A 1052 -46.94 -10.79 8.74
C MET A 1052 -47.83 -10.70 7.50
N VAL A 1053 -48.90 -9.92 7.58
CA VAL A 1053 -49.82 -9.69 6.47
C VAL A 1053 -49.08 -8.98 5.33
N SER A 1054 -49.14 -9.54 4.12
CA SER A 1054 -48.62 -8.92 2.91
C SER A 1054 -49.36 -7.62 2.62
N SER A 1055 -48.63 -6.57 2.23
CA SER A 1055 -49.22 -5.44 1.52
C SER A 1055 -49.51 -5.85 0.08
N GLU A 1056 -50.70 -5.51 -0.41
CA GLU A 1056 -50.95 -5.32 -1.86
C GLU A 1056 -50.07 -4.19 -2.42
#